data_AF-A0A556U9F2-F1
#
_entry.id   AF-A0A556U9F2-F1
#
_cell.length_a   1.000
_cell.length_b   1.000
_cell.length_c   1.000
_cell.angle_alpha   90.00
_cell.angle_beta   90.00
_cell.angle_gamma   90.00
#
_symmetry.space_group_name_H-M   'P 1'
#
loop_
_entity.id
_entity.type
_entity.pdbx_description
1 polymer ?
#
loop_
_entity_poly.entity_id
_entity_poly.type
_entity_poly.pdbx_seq_one_letter_code
_entity_poly.pdbx_strand_id
1 'polypeptide(L)'
;MSLEMITLPTNKSVTVVNNNIRTLRQSEKGLILPVTLIDANGSAYDLTNKKIVFSENKEEGKVIIDDGSGEHSGQIQMIDEKAGRFNYVLQADIYSASGEAWFEIVSGTTVVDTTKNFKFKVLKQANIHINNDNYVSTLEALENHFRGVTQKAEQDINALSNDLRNTSNKAKQDAINAINESKNNAVNTLNQLRNQYNDYQKKYNNLQNEWNAQKQKIQQDADNQKAALKKAADDQRNADKAADDKARTDAINAINSAKDSAIKNANDNFSKKLHDLQVDYDAWKVKTIDDFNSKAKQITDSINAQNQNIDAVKKQLTDTQAQMTNLLKQFSGIDFTNFVSESNLSISGTNLLPNTRYLVGWKNWESGIKDDGHGYSIEDVTNHQKDNNSNLIRTKIFHAWGKTLKSAGISLVDSLYLVPGSYTLSFIARANGPISGHQLGLFSDISDKNGGIPLAKTKDYSNQWQEFNFNFTVKEAGNYGGWRIVDWSDTSTPGGSMYYANLMLEAGNIASGWAPNLDTDLSPLAKINSVPNSDIDLNNYKEVGNYDLSFAKNVINAPYSDHVAILRVVPLNNWHGTTNGYQTYTDTNDGAIFVRGWSTTNRWSSWKRLDSYTKEEIDQKIATAGQVKRVQGVSPDPSGNVNLPMQTVTLGYDFINKKPTNGSRAFSNYWMVDQQVLGQIADHIRNLSGVIWKNKVDANTLTDSGSYIVQPNGAPNYPAQNWGVLVVNGSGSRITQTYMADNGNSMYWRIKVDNTWRPWKQLINADTVNLNGPLFHMASAGNNWGDILGFGNNSQALVAFRGNTNKAMNNLLGNYSAGVAFGGADTKGFLEVSYGNHTARIGGGNGNAPTWHEDIAWKSDTNNLQNQLNALRNQTKKTWTGTMAQYNTIGNKDGNTIYYITD
;
A
#
# COMPACT_ATOMS: atom_id res chain seq x y z
N MET A 1 25.50 57.36 44.24
CA MET A 1 24.95 58.24 43.17
C MET A 1 24.17 57.36 42.20
N SER A 2 22.99 57.81 41.76
CA SER A 2 22.10 57.02 40.89
C SER A 2 22.13 57.56 39.46
N LEU A 3 22.16 56.65 38.50
CA LEU A 3 21.90 56.93 37.10
C LEU A 3 20.39 57.15 36.89
N GLU A 4 20.05 57.72 35.74
CA GLU A 4 18.66 57.84 35.30
C GLU A 4 18.04 56.45 35.08
N MET A 5 16.80 56.26 35.53
CA MET A 5 16.06 55.00 35.39
C MET A 5 15.98 54.57 33.92
N ILE A 6 16.08 53.26 33.66
CA ILE A 6 15.83 52.68 32.34
C ILE A 6 14.61 51.76 32.36
N THR A 7 13.78 51.85 31.31
CA THR A 7 12.69 50.92 31.07
C THR A 7 13.04 50.04 29.89
N LEU A 8 13.04 48.72 30.09
CA LEU A 8 13.52 47.75 29.11
C LEU A 8 12.43 46.71 28.78
N PRO A 9 12.02 46.61 27.50
CA PRO A 9 11.12 45.54 27.07
C PRO A 9 11.88 44.22 26.86
N THR A 10 11.21 43.09 27.09
CA THR A 10 11.73 41.76 26.71
C THR A 10 11.44 41.40 25.24
N ASN A 11 10.47 42.06 24.61
CA ASN A 11 10.23 41.94 23.17
C ASN A 11 11.23 42.77 22.35
N LYS A 12 12.12 42.08 21.62
CA LYS A 12 13.18 42.69 20.80
C LYS A 12 12.69 43.40 19.53
N SER A 13 11.42 43.22 19.16
CA SER A 13 10.81 43.76 17.93
C SER A 13 10.27 45.19 18.08
N VAL A 14 10.15 45.70 19.31
CA VAL A 14 9.59 47.05 19.58
C VAL A 14 10.68 48.10 19.39
N THR A 15 10.45 49.13 18.56
CA THR A 15 11.49 50.03 18.06
C THR A 15 12.02 51.08 19.05
N VAL A 16 11.35 51.35 20.17
CA VAL A 16 11.65 52.55 20.98
C VAL A 16 12.09 52.22 22.41
N VAL A 17 13.38 52.39 22.70
CA VAL A 17 13.85 52.74 24.06
C VAL A 17 14.46 54.13 23.92
N ASN A 18 13.67 55.19 24.12
CA ASN A 18 14.05 56.59 23.85
C ASN A 18 15.19 57.12 24.74
N ASN A 19 15.74 56.30 25.64
CA ASN A 19 16.83 56.64 26.54
C ASN A 19 17.68 55.39 26.86
N ASN A 20 18.29 54.78 25.84
CA ASN A 20 19.08 53.55 25.99
C ASN A 20 20.58 53.79 26.21
N ILE A 21 21.04 55.03 26.45
CA ILE A 21 22.47 55.32 26.67
C ILE A 21 22.68 55.83 28.09
N ARG A 22 23.66 55.29 28.80
CA ARG A 22 24.12 55.77 30.11
C ARG A 22 25.57 56.22 29.99
N THR A 23 25.84 57.49 30.25
CA THR A 23 27.20 58.03 30.14
C THR A 23 27.91 57.92 31.48
N LEU A 24 29.11 57.34 31.49
CA LEU A 24 29.95 57.11 32.66
C LEU A 24 31.34 57.73 32.45
N ARG A 25 32.10 57.94 33.51
CA ARG A 25 33.53 58.31 33.47
C ARG A 25 34.38 57.19 34.07
N GLN A 26 35.60 56.98 33.53
CA GLN A 26 36.49 55.91 34.02
C GLN A 26 36.84 56.02 35.52
N SER A 27 36.81 57.22 36.10
CA SER A 27 37.04 57.47 37.53
C SER A 27 35.85 57.16 38.44
N GLU A 28 34.65 56.95 37.90
CA GLU A 28 33.46 56.64 38.70
C GLU A 28 33.45 55.16 39.10
N LYS A 29 32.84 54.84 40.24
CA LYS A 29 32.61 53.47 40.72
C LYS A 29 31.32 53.42 41.55
N GLY A 30 30.65 52.27 41.59
CA GLY A 30 29.50 52.01 42.46
C GLY A 30 28.24 52.86 42.17
N LEU A 31 28.04 53.30 40.92
CA LEU A 31 26.79 53.94 40.51
C LEU A 31 25.66 52.91 40.48
N ILE A 32 24.44 53.38 40.71
CA ILE A 32 23.24 52.53 40.74
C ILE A 32 22.42 52.82 39.49
N LEU A 33 22.05 51.77 38.74
CA LEU A 33 21.10 51.84 37.63
C LEU A 33 19.73 51.32 38.09
N PRO A 34 18.72 52.18 38.23
CA PRO A 34 17.34 51.74 38.43
C PRO A 34 16.76 51.18 37.12
N VAL A 35 16.15 50.01 37.17
CA VAL A 35 15.61 49.29 36.00
C VAL A 35 14.14 48.93 36.20
N THR A 36 13.33 49.10 35.16
CA THR A 36 11.95 48.59 35.07
C THR A 36 11.80 47.71 33.84
N LEU A 37 11.29 46.49 34.00
CA LEU A 37 11.06 45.55 32.91
C LEU A 37 9.60 45.49 32.49
N ILE A 38 9.36 45.46 31.19
CA ILE A 38 8.03 45.31 30.59
C ILE A 38 7.97 44.15 29.60
N ASP A 39 6.82 43.51 29.51
CA ASP A 39 6.56 42.40 28.59
C ASP A 39 6.29 42.87 27.15
N ALA A 40 5.99 41.92 26.25
CA ALA A 40 5.68 42.20 24.85
C ALA A 40 4.44 43.09 24.62
N ASN A 41 3.56 43.18 25.61
CA ASN A 41 2.31 43.94 25.56
C ASN A 41 2.42 45.28 26.30
N GLY A 42 3.60 45.62 26.84
CA GLY A 42 3.85 46.85 27.59
C GLY A 42 3.41 46.80 29.05
N SER A 43 2.98 45.64 29.55
CA SER A 43 2.67 45.44 30.97
C SER A 43 3.95 45.19 31.78
N ALA A 44 3.90 45.40 33.10
CA ALA A 44 5.03 45.09 33.98
C ALA A 44 5.40 43.60 33.91
N TYR A 45 6.70 43.31 33.85
CA TYR A 45 7.21 41.94 33.79
C TYR A 45 7.39 41.36 35.19
N ASP A 46 6.67 40.29 35.54
CA ASP A 46 6.74 39.67 36.87
C ASP A 46 8.04 38.89 37.09
N LEU A 47 8.80 39.30 38.10
CA LEU A 47 10.09 38.74 38.49
C LEU A 47 10.02 37.78 39.69
N THR A 48 8.83 37.45 40.18
CA THR A 48 8.65 36.54 41.32
C THR A 48 9.35 35.19 41.04
N ASN A 49 10.23 34.76 41.96
CA ASN A 49 11.07 33.55 41.84
C ASN A 49 12.01 33.51 40.62
N LYS A 50 12.43 34.67 40.11
CA LYS A 50 13.42 34.79 39.03
C LYS A 50 14.69 35.48 39.53
N LYS A 51 15.83 35.07 39.00
CA LYS A 51 17.11 35.76 39.15
C LYS A 51 17.35 36.65 37.94
N ILE A 52 18.10 37.73 38.14
CA ILE A 52 18.53 38.63 37.07
C ILE A 52 20.04 38.47 36.92
N VAL A 53 20.51 38.43 35.68
CA VAL A 53 21.94 38.45 35.34
C VAL A 53 22.18 39.64 34.42
N PHE A 54 23.13 40.49 34.77
CA PHE A 54 23.57 41.57 33.89
C PHE A 54 24.64 41.05 32.92
N SER A 55 24.56 41.47 31.66
CA SER A 55 25.55 41.15 30.65
C SER A 55 25.91 42.39 29.83
N GLU A 56 27.19 42.53 29.45
CA GLU A 56 27.66 43.62 28.60
C GLU A 56 28.81 43.17 27.68
N ASN A 57 28.69 43.50 26.40
CA ASN A 57 29.75 43.40 25.41
C ASN A 57 30.43 44.75 25.24
N LYS A 58 31.68 44.87 25.68
CA LYS A 58 32.50 46.06 25.46
C LYS A 58 32.93 46.17 24.01
N GLU A 59 33.04 47.40 23.53
CA GLU A 59 33.50 47.72 22.17
C GLU A 59 34.95 47.27 21.92
N GLU A 60 35.73 47.07 22.99
CA GLU A 60 37.09 46.52 22.97
C GLU A 60 37.15 44.99 23.06
N GLY A 61 36.02 44.29 22.93
CA GLY A 61 35.96 42.83 22.86
C GLY A 61 35.87 42.10 24.21
N LYS A 62 35.86 42.83 25.34
CA LYS A 62 35.62 42.27 26.68
C LYS A 62 34.13 41.99 26.88
N VAL A 63 33.79 40.84 27.47
CA VAL A 63 32.43 40.50 27.88
C VAL A 63 32.35 40.51 29.41
N ILE A 64 31.32 41.14 29.95
CA ILE A 64 31.03 41.21 31.38
C ILE A 64 29.73 40.43 31.60
N ILE A 65 29.75 39.48 32.52
CA ILE A 65 28.55 38.77 33.00
C ILE A 65 28.55 38.87 34.52
N ASP A 66 27.40 39.23 35.09
CA ASP A 66 27.26 39.56 36.51
C ASP A 66 25.91 39.11 37.05
N ASP A 67 25.92 38.04 37.81
CA ASP A 67 24.73 37.52 38.49
C ASP A 67 24.55 38.10 39.91
N GLY A 68 25.37 39.08 40.28
CA GLY A 68 25.40 39.70 41.60
C GLY A 68 26.01 38.84 42.69
N SER A 69 26.69 37.72 42.35
CA SER A 69 27.33 36.82 43.30
C SER A 69 28.85 36.73 43.10
N GLY A 70 29.60 37.49 43.92
CA GLY A 70 31.05 37.45 43.93
C GLY A 70 31.67 38.65 44.66
N GLU A 71 32.93 38.56 45.05
CA GLU A 71 33.64 39.66 45.74
C GLU A 71 33.87 40.89 44.82
N HIS A 72 33.82 40.66 43.50
CA HIS A 72 34.02 41.69 42.46
C HIS A 72 32.75 41.94 41.63
N SER A 73 31.61 41.32 41.98
CA SER A 73 30.34 41.48 41.28
C SER A 73 29.65 42.79 41.65
N GLY A 74 28.72 43.23 40.80
CA GLY A 74 27.75 44.25 41.15
C GLY A 74 26.75 43.71 42.18
N GLN A 75 25.75 44.51 42.50
CA GLN A 75 24.66 44.08 43.38
C GLN A 75 23.31 44.30 42.70
N ILE A 76 22.51 43.24 42.63
CA ILE A 76 21.14 43.30 42.12
C ILE A 76 20.20 43.32 43.32
N GLN A 77 19.50 44.44 43.51
CA GLN A 77 18.53 44.63 44.58
C GLN A 77 17.12 44.70 44.00
N MET A 78 16.31 43.69 44.28
CA MET A 78 14.90 43.68 43.89
C MET A 78 14.14 44.77 44.66
N ILE A 79 13.35 45.58 43.95
CA ILE A 79 12.58 46.69 44.54
C ILE A 79 11.08 46.36 44.55
N ASP A 80 10.55 45.87 43.42
CA ASP A 80 9.18 45.41 43.30
C ASP A 80 9.13 44.32 42.21
N GLU A 81 9.07 43.06 42.64
CA GLU A 81 9.13 41.90 41.74
C GLU A 81 7.95 41.86 40.78
N LYS A 82 6.74 42.19 41.24
CA LYS A 82 5.53 42.15 40.41
C LYS A 82 5.47 43.30 39.43
N ALA A 83 6.05 44.45 39.78
CA ALA A 83 6.19 45.58 38.87
C ALA A 83 7.43 45.48 37.97
N GLY A 84 8.24 44.43 38.07
CA GLY A 84 9.47 44.24 37.29
C GLY A 84 10.58 45.25 37.61
N ARG A 85 10.63 45.78 38.84
CA ARG A 85 11.56 46.86 39.23
C ARG A 85 12.69 46.36 40.12
N PHE A 86 13.92 46.70 39.75
CA PHE A 86 15.12 46.40 40.53
C PHE A 86 16.19 47.48 40.35
N ASN A 87 17.17 47.51 41.24
CA ASN A 87 18.37 48.33 41.12
C ASN A 87 19.58 47.43 40.83
N TYR A 88 20.44 47.86 39.92
CA TYR A 88 21.74 47.24 39.67
C TYR A 88 22.86 48.19 40.07
N VAL A 89 23.65 47.84 41.08
CA VAL A 89 24.88 48.53 41.44
C VAL A 89 25.97 48.06 40.48
N LEU A 90 26.50 48.97 39.67
CA LEU A 90 27.47 48.67 38.61
C LEU A 90 28.78 48.13 39.22
N GLN A 91 29.26 47.00 38.68
CA GLN A 91 30.59 46.48 39.00
C GLN A 91 31.73 47.34 38.42
N ALA A 92 32.95 47.17 38.94
CA ALA A 92 34.10 48.00 38.60
C ALA A 92 34.48 47.95 37.11
N ASP A 93 34.29 46.79 36.45
CA ASP A 93 34.69 46.57 35.06
C ASP A 93 33.78 47.28 34.05
N ILE A 94 32.57 47.69 34.43
CA ILE A 94 31.65 48.44 33.55
C ILE A 94 32.24 49.82 33.19
N TYR A 95 33.13 50.35 34.02
CA TYR A 95 33.76 51.66 33.80
C TYR A 95 35.00 51.61 32.91
N SER A 96 35.41 50.44 32.41
CA SER A 96 36.64 50.26 31.63
C SER A 96 36.54 50.89 30.23
N ALA A 97 35.51 50.50 29.48
CA ALA A 97 35.24 50.96 28.12
C ALA A 97 33.74 51.06 27.82
N SER A 98 33.38 51.67 26.70
CA SER A 98 31.98 51.69 26.25
C SER A 98 31.55 50.29 25.80
N GLY A 99 30.26 49.97 25.95
CA GLY A 99 29.74 48.64 25.62
C GLY A 99 28.22 48.61 25.50
N GLU A 100 27.73 47.53 24.89
CA GLU A 100 26.31 47.22 24.75
C GLU A 100 25.91 46.17 25.78
N ALA A 101 24.90 46.48 26.59
CA ALA A 101 24.46 45.72 27.75
C ALA A 101 23.00 45.26 27.66
N TRP A 102 22.67 44.19 28.37
CA TRP A 102 21.32 43.65 28.54
C TRP A 102 21.20 42.94 29.90
N PHE A 103 19.96 42.63 30.29
CA PHE A 103 19.69 41.76 31.43
C PHE A 103 19.05 40.46 30.95
N GLU A 104 19.45 39.36 31.58
CA GLU A 104 18.88 38.03 31.41
C GLU A 104 18.01 37.71 32.62
N ILE A 105 16.84 37.14 32.37
CA ILE A 105 15.92 36.72 33.41
C ILE A 105 15.99 35.20 33.50
N VAL A 106 16.34 34.69 34.68
CA VAL A 106 16.62 33.27 34.92
C VAL A 106 15.61 32.69 35.90
N SER A 107 15.01 31.54 35.58
CA SER A 107 14.14 30.81 36.51
C SER A 107 14.76 29.43 36.80
N GLY A 108 15.11 29.19 38.06
CA GLY A 108 15.95 28.04 38.42
C GLY A 108 17.36 28.18 37.84
N THR A 109 17.70 27.33 36.87
CA THR A 109 18.97 27.34 36.12
C THR A 109 18.81 27.75 34.65
N THR A 110 17.61 28.17 34.23
CA THR A 110 17.28 28.42 32.82
C THR A 110 17.05 29.90 32.56
N VAL A 111 17.71 30.47 31.55
CA VAL A 111 17.38 31.81 31.02
C VAL A 111 16.00 31.72 30.35
N VAL A 112 15.00 32.38 30.93
CA VAL A 112 13.61 32.37 30.44
C VAL A 112 13.31 33.56 29.55
N ASP A 113 14.06 34.65 29.66
CA ASP A 113 13.89 35.84 28.81
C ASP A 113 15.13 36.74 28.83
N THR A 114 15.22 37.70 27.90
CA THR A 114 16.31 38.70 27.83
C THR A 114 15.75 40.07 27.49
N THR A 115 16.31 41.13 28.06
CA THR A 115 15.89 42.49 27.73
C THR A 115 16.40 42.93 26.37
N LYS A 116 15.82 43.98 25.83
CA LYS A 116 16.43 44.76 24.76
C LYS A 116 17.75 45.39 25.23
N ASN A 117 18.69 45.52 24.30
CA ASN A 117 20.01 46.07 24.58
C ASN A 117 19.95 47.59 24.88
N PHE A 118 20.84 48.03 25.76
CA PHE A 118 21.16 49.42 26.05
C PHE A 118 22.68 49.61 26.05
N LYS A 119 23.18 50.84 26.18
CA LYS A 119 24.60 51.17 25.99
C LYS A 119 25.17 51.94 27.16
N PHE A 120 26.31 51.51 27.67
CA PHE A 120 27.16 52.37 28.50
C PHE A 120 28.18 53.08 27.61
N LYS A 121 28.18 54.42 27.67
CA LYS A 121 29.17 55.26 27.00
C LYS A 121 30.16 55.76 28.04
N VAL A 122 31.36 55.19 28.05
CA VAL A 122 32.42 55.54 29.00
C VAL A 122 33.32 56.62 28.40
N LEU A 123 33.44 57.75 29.09
CA LEU A 123 34.35 58.84 28.75
C LEU A 123 35.75 58.53 29.30
N LYS A 124 36.74 58.46 28.40
CA LYS A 124 38.16 58.20 28.75
C LYS A 124 38.75 59.37 29.54
N GLN A 125 39.61 59.06 30.51
CA GLN A 125 40.33 60.04 31.33
C GLN A 125 41.83 59.72 31.32
N ALA A 126 42.69 60.74 31.19
CA ALA A 126 44.13 60.53 31.12
C ALA A 126 44.67 59.98 32.46
N ASN A 127 45.48 58.92 32.40
CA ASN A 127 46.26 58.31 33.51
C ASN A 127 45.63 57.20 34.36
N ILE A 128 44.63 56.46 33.88
CA ILE A 128 44.13 55.24 34.57
C ILE A 128 44.36 54.02 33.67
N HIS A 129 45.26 53.11 34.08
CA HIS A 129 45.38 51.76 33.51
C HIS A 129 44.50 50.83 34.36
N ILE A 130 43.60 50.09 33.71
CA ILE A 130 42.65 49.19 34.39
C ILE A 130 43.11 47.77 34.11
N ASN A 131 43.48 47.03 35.17
CA ASN A 131 43.85 45.62 35.10
C ASN A 131 42.64 44.78 34.66
N ASN A 132 42.91 43.81 33.79
CA ASN A 132 41.91 43.02 33.08
C ASN A 132 42.03 41.54 33.51
N ASP A 133 41.82 41.27 34.80
CA ASP A 133 42.30 40.02 35.43
C ASP A 133 41.21 38.95 35.68
N ASN A 134 40.00 39.05 35.13
CA ASN A 134 38.87 38.17 35.53
C ASN A 134 38.27 37.32 34.39
N TYR A 135 39.13 36.56 33.69
CA TYR A 135 38.73 35.59 32.64
C TYR A 135 38.19 34.25 33.19
N VAL A 136 38.43 33.95 34.47
CA VAL A 136 38.07 32.64 35.07
C VAL A 136 36.56 32.55 35.33
N SER A 137 35.95 33.59 35.88
CA SER A 137 34.50 33.62 36.14
C SER A 137 33.68 33.62 34.85
N THR A 138 34.19 34.22 33.77
CA THR A 138 33.57 34.20 32.45
C THR A 138 33.67 32.82 31.78
N LEU A 139 34.78 32.09 31.97
CA LEU A 139 34.91 30.70 31.51
C LEU A 139 34.02 29.73 32.30
N GLU A 140 33.91 29.90 33.62
CA GLU A 140 32.98 29.09 34.45
C GLU A 140 31.51 29.36 34.10
N ALA A 141 31.14 30.62 33.83
CA ALA A 141 29.80 30.96 33.36
C ALA A 141 29.50 30.36 31.98
N LEU A 142 30.49 30.36 31.07
CA LEU A 142 30.38 29.74 29.75
C LEU A 142 30.26 28.21 29.85
N GLU A 143 31.02 27.55 30.73
CA GLU A 143 30.90 26.12 31.01
C GLU A 143 29.49 25.78 31.53
N ASN A 144 28.99 26.55 32.50
CA ASN A 144 27.65 26.36 33.06
C ASN A 144 26.55 26.57 32.00
N HIS A 145 26.72 27.56 31.12
CA HIS A 145 25.82 27.76 29.99
C HIS A 145 25.83 26.57 29.02
N PHE A 146 27.01 26.06 28.63
CA PHE A 146 27.12 24.88 27.75
C PHE A 146 26.51 23.63 28.37
N ARG A 147 26.71 23.41 29.68
CA ARG A 147 26.07 22.32 30.42
C ARG A 147 24.54 22.44 30.38
N GLY A 148 24.00 23.63 30.61
CA GLY A 148 22.55 23.88 30.56
C GLY A 148 21.94 23.62 29.17
N VAL A 149 22.60 24.07 28.10
CA VAL A 149 22.15 23.84 26.72
C VAL A 149 22.20 22.36 26.37
N THR A 150 23.26 21.65 26.77
CA THR A 150 23.42 20.20 26.51
C THR A 150 22.34 19.39 27.23
N GLN A 151 22.05 19.71 28.50
CA GLN A 151 20.99 19.06 29.26
C GLN A 151 19.60 19.32 28.67
N LYS A 152 19.34 20.54 28.18
CA LYS A 152 18.08 20.87 27.50
C LYS A 152 17.92 20.09 26.20
N ALA A 153 18.99 19.98 25.41
CA ALA A 153 18.99 19.18 24.18
C ALA A 153 18.70 17.69 24.48
N GLU A 154 19.30 17.09 25.50
CA GLU A 154 19.00 15.71 25.92
C GLU A 154 17.53 15.55 26.35
N GLN A 155 16.98 16.49 27.12
CA GLN A 155 15.57 16.45 27.52
C GLN A 155 14.61 16.52 26.33
N ASP A 156 14.87 17.43 25.39
CA ASP A 156 14.04 17.62 24.21
C ASP A 156 14.13 16.41 23.26
N ILE A 157 15.32 15.82 23.09
CA ILE A 157 15.50 14.56 22.34
C ILE A 157 14.73 13.40 22.99
N ASN A 158 14.77 13.28 24.31
CA ASN A 158 14.05 12.23 25.02
C ASN A 158 12.53 12.40 24.94
N ALA A 159 12.04 13.64 25.06
CA ALA A 159 10.63 13.96 24.89
C ALA A 159 10.16 13.61 23.47
N LEU A 160 10.94 13.98 22.44
CA LEU A 160 10.66 13.66 21.04
C LEU A 160 10.64 12.14 20.80
N SER A 161 11.61 11.42 21.35
CA SER A 161 11.70 9.95 21.24
C SER A 161 10.47 9.26 21.84
N ASN A 162 10.00 9.75 23.00
CA ASN A 162 8.80 9.23 23.65
C ASN A 162 7.52 9.55 22.86
N ASP A 163 7.38 10.78 22.35
CA ASP A 163 6.21 11.17 21.58
C ASP A 163 6.12 10.37 20.27
N LEU A 164 7.24 10.24 19.55
CA LEU A 164 7.36 9.38 18.35
C LEU A 164 6.96 7.92 18.64
N ARG A 165 7.42 7.36 19.76
CA ARG A 165 7.03 6.01 20.18
C ARG A 165 5.53 5.91 20.43
N ASN A 166 4.95 6.87 21.15
CA ASN A 166 3.53 6.88 21.48
C ASN A 166 2.65 7.04 20.23
N THR A 167 2.99 7.97 19.34
CA THR A 167 2.30 8.17 18.07
C THR A 167 2.41 6.94 17.17
N SER A 168 3.59 6.34 17.05
CA SER A 168 3.79 5.11 16.27
C SER A 168 2.95 3.95 16.83
N ASN A 169 2.88 3.81 18.16
CA ASN A 169 2.08 2.77 18.79
C ASN A 169 0.57 2.99 18.58
N LYS A 170 0.10 4.24 18.68
CA LYS A 170 -1.30 4.59 18.42
C LYS A 170 -1.69 4.32 16.97
N ALA A 171 -0.87 4.77 16.00
CA ALA A 171 -1.10 4.52 14.58
C ALA A 171 -1.14 3.02 14.26
N LYS A 172 -0.24 2.23 14.87
CA LYS A 172 -0.25 0.77 14.74
C LYS A 172 -1.54 0.17 15.28
N GLN A 173 -2.02 0.64 16.43
CA GLN A 173 -3.26 0.13 17.04
C GLN A 173 -4.50 0.50 16.23
N ASP A 174 -4.59 1.74 15.74
CA ASP A 174 -5.70 2.20 14.90
C ASP A 174 -5.77 1.42 13.58
N ALA A 175 -4.62 1.13 12.96
CA ALA A 175 -4.54 0.26 11.79
C ALA A 175 -5.00 -1.18 12.09
N ILE A 176 -4.59 -1.76 13.22
CA ILE A 176 -5.05 -3.08 13.65
C ILE A 176 -6.58 -3.09 13.84
N ASN A 177 -7.14 -2.07 14.48
CA ASN A 177 -8.58 -1.95 14.70
C ASN A 177 -9.35 -1.86 13.37
N ALA A 178 -8.90 -1.01 12.44
CA ALA A 178 -9.52 -0.86 11.12
C ALA A 178 -9.48 -2.16 10.30
N ILE A 179 -8.36 -2.90 10.35
CA ILE A 179 -8.24 -4.21 9.70
C ILE A 179 -9.23 -5.20 10.31
N ASN A 180 -9.36 -5.22 11.65
CA ASN A 180 -10.28 -6.13 12.33
C ASN A 180 -11.74 -5.82 12.01
N GLU A 181 -12.13 -4.55 11.95
CA GLU A 181 -13.49 -4.15 11.53
C GLU A 181 -13.76 -4.56 10.08
N SER A 182 -12.83 -4.31 9.17
CA SER A 182 -12.94 -4.71 7.76
C SER A 182 -13.11 -6.22 7.63
N LYS A 183 -12.31 -7.00 8.37
CA LYS A 183 -12.41 -8.46 8.43
C LYS A 183 -13.78 -8.90 8.94
N ASN A 184 -14.28 -8.32 10.02
CA ASN A 184 -15.58 -8.69 10.60
C ASN A 184 -16.73 -8.35 9.63
N ASN A 185 -16.67 -7.22 8.96
CA ASN A 185 -17.66 -6.85 7.94
C ASN A 185 -17.63 -7.83 6.76
N ALA A 186 -16.46 -8.18 6.25
CA ALA A 186 -16.33 -9.17 5.18
C ALA A 186 -16.89 -10.55 5.59
N VAL A 187 -16.63 -10.99 6.83
CA VAL A 187 -17.20 -12.23 7.39
C VAL A 187 -18.73 -12.15 7.46
N ASN A 188 -19.29 -11.03 7.90
CA ASN A 188 -20.74 -10.84 7.95
C ASN A 188 -21.38 -10.87 6.56
N THR A 189 -20.77 -10.19 5.58
CA THR A 189 -21.22 -10.24 4.18
C THR A 189 -21.15 -11.65 3.61
N LEU A 190 -20.08 -12.40 3.87
CA LEU A 190 -19.96 -13.80 3.45
C LEU A 190 -21.05 -14.68 4.07
N ASN A 191 -21.40 -14.45 5.33
CA ASN A 191 -22.49 -15.16 6.00
C ASN A 191 -23.86 -14.81 5.39
N GLN A 192 -24.10 -13.54 5.04
CA GLN A 192 -25.32 -13.12 4.35
C GLN A 192 -25.44 -13.76 2.97
N LEU A 193 -24.37 -13.76 2.17
CA LEU A 193 -24.31 -14.42 0.87
C LEU A 193 -24.56 -15.93 0.99
N ARG A 194 -23.97 -16.58 1.99
CA ARG A 194 -24.22 -18.01 2.27
C ARG A 194 -25.69 -18.26 2.60
N ASN A 195 -26.31 -17.42 3.41
CA ASN A 195 -27.73 -17.56 3.75
C ASN A 195 -28.62 -17.34 2.52
N GLN A 196 -28.33 -16.34 1.68
CA GLN A 196 -29.04 -16.12 0.42
C GLN A 196 -28.89 -17.30 -0.53
N TYR A 197 -27.68 -17.87 -0.66
CA TYR A 197 -27.44 -19.06 -1.47
C TYR A 197 -28.29 -20.24 -1.00
N ASN A 198 -28.32 -20.50 0.32
CA ASN A 198 -29.15 -21.56 0.89
C ASN A 198 -30.65 -21.34 0.61
N ASP A 199 -31.11 -20.10 0.67
CA ASP A 199 -32.49 -19.73 0.36
C ASP A 199 -32.83 -19.91 -1.12
N TYR A 200 -31.91 -19.53 -2.02
CA TYR A 200 -32.04 -19.80 -3.45
C TYR A 200 -32.08 -21.29 -3.73
N GLN A 201 -31.27 -22.09 -3.04
CA GLN A 201 -31.27 -23.53 -3.20
C GLN A 201 -32.61 -24.15 -2.77
N LYS A 202 -33.21 -23.67 -1.67
CA LYS A 202 -34.56 -24.08 -1.24
C LYS A 202 -35.62 -23.70 -2.26
N LYS A 203 -35.59 -22.46 -2.78
CA LYS A 203 -36.53 -21.99 -3.81
C LYS A 203 -36.41 -22.80 -5.10
N TYR A 204 -35.19 -23.11 -5.52
CA TYR A 204 -34.94 -23.98 -6.67
C TYR A 204 -35.53 -25.37 -6.46
N ASN A 205 -35.30 -25.99 -5.30
CA ASN A 205 -35.87 -27.30 -4.97
C ASN A 205 -37.42 -27.27 -4.95
N ASN A 206 -38.02 -26.21 -4.40
CA ASN A 206 -39.47 -26.03 -4.42
C ASN A 206 -40.01 -25.89 -5.84
N LEU A 207 -39.40 -25.05 -6.67
CA LEU A 207 -39.79 -24.88 -8.07
C LEU A 207 -39.65 -26.19 -8.86
N GLN A 208 -38.58 -26.95 -8.61
CA GLN A 208 -38.38 -28.27 -9.21
C GLN A 208 -39.51 -29.24 -8.81
N ASN A 209 -39.93 -29.22 -7.55
CA ASN A 209 -41.03 -30.04 -7.05
C ASN A 209 -42.39 -29.60 -7.62
N GLU A 210 -42.66 -28.29 -7.67
CA GLU A 210 -43.87 -27.73 -8.27
C GLU A 210 -43.96 -28.05 -9.76
N TRP A 211 -42.86 -27.90 -10.51
CA TRP A 211 -42.77 -28.27 -11.92
C TRP A 211 -43.09 -29.75 -12.13
N ASN A 212 -42.52 -30.63 -11.29
CA ASN A 212 -42.79 -32.06 -11.35
C ASN A 212 -44.26 -32.39 -11.04
N ALA A 213 -44.85 -31.74 -10.03
CA ALA A 213 -46.27 -31.90 -9.68
C ALA A 213 -47.18 -31.40 -10.81
N GLN A 214 -46.85 -30.27 -11.43
CA GLN A 214 -47.60 -29.69 -12.53
C GLN A 214 -47.51 -30.56 -13.78
N LYS A 215 -46.35 -31.14 -14.06
CA LYS A 215 -46.16 -32.14 -15.13
C LYS A 215 -47.03 -33.39 -14.90
N GLN A 216 -47.06 -33.90 -13.67
CA GLN A 216 -47.94 -35.03 -13.32
C GLN A 216 -49.41 -34.68 -13.48
N LYS A 217 -49.82 -33.47 -13.06
CA LYS A 217 -51.19 -33.00 -13.20
C LYS A 217 -51.59 -32.84 -14.67
N ILE A 218 -50.73 -32.26 -15.51
CA ILE A 218 -50.95 -32.15 -16.96
C ILE A 218 -51.08 -33.54 -17.58
N GLN A 219 -50.24 -34.50 -17.17
CA GLN A 219 -50.33 -35.88 -17.64
C GLN A 219 -51.66 -36.51 -17.23
N GLN A 220 -52.06 -36.34 -15.97
CA GLN A 220 -53.33 -36.85 -15.46
C GLN A 220 -54.55 -36.21 -16.13
N ASP A 221 -54.51 -34.89 -16.37
CA ASP A 221 -55.55 -34.16 -17.09
C ASP A 221 -55.63 -34.60 -18.56
N ALA A 222 -54.48 -34.80 -19.22
CA ALA A 222 -54.42 -35.33 -20.58
C ALA A 222 -54.95 -36.78 -20.66
N ASP A 223 -54.64 -37.61 -19.68
CA ASP A 223 -55.15 -38.98 -19.60
C ASP A 223 -56.66 -39.00 -19.32
N ASN A 224 -57.15 -38.14 -18.43
CA ASN A 224 -58.57 -37.94 -18.15
C ASN A 224 -59.32 -37.43 -19.39
N GLN A 225 -58.74 -36.46 -20.11
CA GLN A 225 -59.33 -35.88 -21.32
C GLN A 225 -59.31 -36.89 -22.47
N LYS A 226 -58.27 -37.71 -22.60
CA LYS A 226 -58.21 -38.84 -23.52
C LYS A 226 -59.27 -39.90 -23.20
N ALA A 227 -59.47 -40.21 -21.92
CA ALA A 227 -60.54 -41.11 -21.48
C ALA A 227 -61.93 -40.54 -21.76
N ALA A 228 -62.14 -39.24 -21.51
CA ALA A 228 -63.39 -38.54 -21.79
C ALA A 228 -63.68 -38.45 -23.30
N LEU A 229 -62.68 -38.17 -24.13
CA LEU A 229 -62.80 -38.16 -25.59
C LEU A 229 -63.05 -39.56 -26.15
N LYS A 230 -62.44 -40.59 -25.56
CA LYS A 230 -62.72 -41.98 -25.91
C LYS A 230 -64.17 -42.35 -25.59
N LYS A 231 -64.64 -41.99 -24.39
CA LYS A 231 -66.04 -42.16 -23.98
C LYS A 231 -66.99 -41.35 -24.86
N ALA A 232 -66.66 -40.10 -25.18
CA ALA A 232 -67.47 -39.25 -26.06
C ALA A 232 -67.49 -39.78 -27.49
N ALA A 233 -66.40 -40.34 -28.01
CA ALA A 233 -66.36 -40.98 -29.33
C ALA A 233 -67.17 -42.29 -29.36
N ASP A 234 -67.18 -43.04 -28.26
CA ASP A 234 -68.04 -44.21 -28.08
C ASP A 234 -69.53 -43.82 -27.97
N ASP A 235 -69.85 -42.70 -27.30
CA ASP A 235 -71.19 -42.13 -27.18
C ASP A 235 -71.66 -41.44 -28.51
N GLN A 236 -70.73 -40.86 -29.28
CA GLN A 236 -70.97 -40.13 -30.55
C GLN A 236 -71.28 -41.07 -31.73
N ARG A 237 -70.98 -42.38 -31.63
CA ARG A 237 -71.45 -43.37 -32.63
C ARG A 237 -72.97 -43.49 -32.72
N ASN A 238 -73.73 -42.92 -31.77
CA ASN A 238 -75.19 -43.04 -31.71
C ASN A 238 -75.99 -41.73 -31.87
N ALA A 239 -75.40 -40.57 -32.16
CA ALA A 239 -76.20 -39.33 -32.29
C ALA A 239 -75.60 -38.32 -33.29
N ASP A 240 -76.21 -38.21 -34.45
CA ASP A 240 -75.85 -37.29 -35.52
C ASP A 240 -76.39 -35.85 -35.30
N LYS A 241 -75.46 -34.89 -35.45
CA LYS A 241 -75.54 -33.65 -36.27
C LYS A 241 -76.12 -32.31 -35.72
N ALA A 242 -75.23 -31.30 -35.74
CA ALA A 242 -75.39 -29.84 -35.96
C ALA A 242 -75.42 -28.84 -34.76
N ALA A 243 -74.25 -28.33 -34.31
CA ALA A 243 -74.08 -27.01 -33.62
C ALA A 243 -72.59 -26.54 -33.40
N ASP A 244 -71.61 -26.86 -34.27
CA ASP A 244 -70.19 -26.93 -33.81
C ASP A 244 -69.27 -25.70 -34.09
N ASP A 245 -69.54 -24.84 -35.08
CA ASP A 245 -68.49 -23.91 -35.57
C ASP A 245 -68.33 -22.59 -34.78
N LYS A 246 -69.39 -22.12 -34.08
CA LYS A 246 -69.32 -20.86 -33.31
C LYS A 246 -68.71 -21.05 -31.92
N ALA A 247 -69.04 -22.15 -31.23
CA ALA A 247 -68.51 -22.45 -29.91
C ALA A 247 -67.00 -22.69 -29.92
N ARG A 248 -66.48 -23.29 -31.01
CA ARG A 248 -65.05 -23.58 -31.18
C ARG A 248 -64.23 -22.30 -31.37
N THR A 249 -64.76 -21.32 -32.10
CA THR A 249 -64.08 -20.03 -32.35
C THR A 249 -64.06 -19.15 -31.11
N ASP A 250 -65.17 -19.08 -30.38
CA ASP A 250 -65.27 -18.29 -29.14
C ASP A 250 -64.34 -18.85 -28.03
N ALA A 251 -64.23 -20.18 -27.94
CA ALA A 251 -63.30 -20.84 -27.02
C ALA A 251 -61.81 -20.56 -27.35
N ILE A 252 -61.44 -20.58 -28.63
CA ILE A 252 -60.05 -20.27 -29.06
C ILE A 252 -59.69 -18.82 -28.74
N ASN A 253 -60.60 -17.88 -28.97
CA ASN A 253 -60.36 -16.45 -28.70
C ASN A 253 -60.26 -16.14 -27.21
N ALA A 254 -61.07 -16.80 -26.37
CA ALA A 254 -60.97 -16.67 -24.92
C ALA A 254 -59.62 -17.22 -24.38
N ILE A 255 -59.16 -18.36 -24.92
CA ILE A 255 -57.87 -18.96 -24.55
C ILE A 255 -56.70 -18.04 -24.94
N ASN A 256 -56.71 -17.48 -26.15
CA ASN A 256 -55.66 -16.56 -26.59
C ASN A 256 -55.64 -15.29 -25.74
N SER A 257 -56.81 -14.71 -25.45
CA SER A 257 -56.91 -13.50 -24.62
C SER A 257 -56.41 -13.71 -23.19
N ALA A 258 -56.71 -14.87 -22.59
CA ALA A 258 -56.22 -15.25 -21.26
C ALA A 258 -54.70 -15.49 -21.24
N LYS A 259 -54.17 -16.17 -22.28
CA LYS A 259 -52.74 -16.42 -22.45
C LYS A 259 -51.96 -15.11 -22.60
N ASP A 260 -52.44 -14.20 -23.45
CA ASP A 260 -51.76 -12.93 -23.72
C ASP A 260 -51.80 -12.02 -22.48
N SER A 261 -52.91 -12.04 -21.73
CA SER A 261 -53.01 -11.34 -20.44
C SER A 261 -52.06 -11.91 -19.38
N ALA A 262 -51.89 -13.24 -19.33
CA ALA A 262 -50.96 -13.89 -18.40
C ALA A 262 -49.49 -13.60 -18.75
N ILE A 263 -49.13 -13.61 -20.04
CA ILE A 263 -47.79 -13.26 -20.52
C ILE A 263 -47.49 -11.79 -20.21
N LYS A 264 -48.45 -10.89 -20.46
CA LYS A 264 -48.30 -9.47 -20.15
C LYS A 264 -48.09 -9.25 -18.64
N ASN A 265 -48.91 -9.86 -17.79
CA ASN A 265 -48.74 -9.75 -16.34
C ASN A 265 -47.40 -10.31 -15.85
N ALA A 266 -46.92 -11.42 -16.42
CA ALA A 266 -45.62 -11.99 -16.07
C ALA A 266 -44.47 -11.06 -16.48
N ASN A 267 -44.51 -10.48 -17.68
CA ASN A 267 -43.51 -9.53 -18.18
C ASN A 267 -43.51 -8.22 -17.38
N ASP A 268 -44.68 -7.68 -17.05
CA ASP A 268 -44.81 -6.46 -16.23
C ASP A 268 -44.24 -6.69 -14.82
N ASN A 269 -44.51 -7.86 -14.23
CA ASN A 269 -44.00 -8.21 -12.90
C ASN A 269 -42.49 -8.50 -12.89
N PHE A 270 -41.97 -9.13 -13.96
CA PHE A 270 -40.52 -9.31 -14.14
C PHE A 270 -39.80 -7.97 -14.34
N SER A 271 -40.34 -7.11 -15.19
CA SER A 271 -39.79 -5.77 -15.45
C SER A 271 -39.77 -4.91 -14.18
N LYS A 272 -40.82 -4.98 -13.36
CA LYS A 272 -40.87 -4.31 -12.06
C LYS A 272 -39.81 -4.83 -11.09
N LYS A 273 -39.68 -6.16 -10.95
CA LYS A 273 -38.63 -6.75 -10.09
C LYS A 273 -37.23 -6.41 -10.54
N LEU A 274 -36.98 -6.36 -11.85
CA LEU A 274 -35.70 -5.95 -12.41
C LEU A 274 -35.39 -4.48 -12.11
N HIS A 275 -36.41 -3.61 -12.22
CA HIS A 275 -36.27 -2.20 -11.87
C HIS A 275 -36.00 -2.00 -10.37
N ASP A 276 -36.74 -2.68 -9.49
CA ASP A 276 -36.54 -2.59 -8.04
C ASP A 276 -35.12 -3.06 -7.63
N LEU A 277 -34.63 -4.14 -8.24
CA LEU A 277 -33.25 -4.62 -8.05
C LEU A 277 -32.20 -3.60 -8.52
N GLN A 278 -32.46 -2.92 -9.63
CA GLN A 278 -31.57 -1.89 -10.16
C GLN A 278 -31.50 -0.69 -9.20
N VAL A 279 -32.65 -0.27 -8.66
CA VAL A 279 -32.75 0.83 -7.67
C VAL A 279 -32.00 0.48 -6.39
N ASP A 280 -32.18 -0.72 -5.84
CA ASP A 280 -31.48 -1.17 -4.63
C ASP A 280 -29.96 -1.26 -4.85
N TYR A 281 -29.53 -1.75 -6.02
CA TYR A 281 -28.12 -1.81 -6.39
C TYR A 281 -27.50 -0.41 -6.51
N ASP A 282 -28.18 0.52 -7.17
CA ASP A 282 -27.71 1.89 -7.34
C ASP A 282 -27.62 2.61 -5.99
N ALA A 283 -28.60 2.41 -5.10
CA ALA A 283 -28.57 2.95 -3.73
C ALA A 283 -27.42 2.38 -2.88
N TRP A 284 -27.19 1.06 -2.93
CA TRP A 284 -26.06 0.43 -2.24
C TRP A 284 -24.72 0.93 -2.76
N LYS A 285 -24.59 1.08 -4.09
CA LYS A 285 -23.37 1.56 -4.74
C LYS A 285 -23.02 2.97 -4.29
N VAL A 286 -23.98 3.90 -4.30
CA VAL A 286 -23.78 5.28 -3.85
C VAL A 286 -23.34 5.30 -2.38
N LYS A 287 -24.07 4.60 -1.50
CA LYS A 287 -23.73 4.54 -0.07
C LYS A 287 -22.33 3.97 0.20
N THR A 288 -21.93 2.94 -0.55
CA THR A 288 -20.61 2.31 -0.38
C THR A 288 -19.47 3.22 -0.84
N ILE A 289 -19.68 3.97 -1.94
CA ILE A 289 -18.71 4.96 -2.45
C ILE A 289 -18.57 6.13 -1.47
N ASP A 290 -19.67 6.62 -0.91
CA ASP A 290 -19.65 7.73 0.06
C ASP A 290 -18.95 7.35 1.38
N ASP A 291 -19.19 6.14 1.89
CA ASP A 291 -18.49 5.61 3.08
C ASP A 291 -16.98 5.48 2.82
N PHE A 292 -16.59 4.98 1.63
CA PHE A 292 -15.18 4.87 1.25
C PHE A 292 -14.52 6.25 1.15
N ASN A 293 -15.17 7.21 0.47
CA ASN A 293 -14.66 8.56 0.31
C ASN A 293 -14.51 9.29 1.65
N SER A 294 -15.47 9.11 2.57
CA SER A 294 -15.40 9.70 3.92
C SER A 294 -14.22 9.15 4.73
N LYS A 295 -13.97 7.84 4.67
CA LYS A 295 -12.83 7.21 5.37
C LYS A 295 -11.48 7.58 4.73
N ALA A 296 -11.41 7.65 3.40
CA ALA A 296 -10.22 8.12 2.70
C ALA A 296 -9.90 9.59 3.05
N LYS A 297 -10.93 10.43 3.19
CA LYS A 297 -10.78 11.81 3.64
C LYS A 297 -10.24 11.89 5.06
N GLN A 298 -10.72 11.08 6.01
CA GLN A 298 -10.19 11.06 7.38
C GLN A 298 -8.69 10.70 7.43
N ILE A 299 -8.25 9.72 6.64
CA ILE A 299 -6.83 9.36 6.51
C ILE A 299 -6.03 10.55 5.95
N THR A 300 -6.56 11.23 4.93
CA THR A 300 -5.93 12.39 4.30
C THR A 300 -5.81 13.56 5.28
N ASP A 301 -6.85 13.84 6.05
CA ASP A 301 -6.86 14.89 7.08
C ASP A 301 -5.85 14.56 8.21
N SER A 302 -5.72 13.30 8.64
CA SER A 302 -4.69 12.87 9.60
C SER A 302 -3.26 12.98 9.07
N ILE A 303 -3.01 12.63 7.80
CA ILE A 303 -1.70 12.81 7.16
C ILE A 303 -1.33 14.30 7.09
N ASN A 304 -2.29 15.16 6.75
CA ASN A 304 -2.08 16.60 6.70
C ASN A 304 -1.76 17.20 8.08
N ALA A 305 -2.44 16.74 9.14
CA ALA A 305 -2.12 17.14 10.52
C ALA A 305 -0.71 16.68 10.94
N GLN A 306 -0.27 15.49 10.53
CA GLN A 306 1.09 15.00 10.79
C GLN A 306 2.16 15.82 10.05
N ASN A 307 1.89 16.25 8.81
CA ASN A 307 2.81 17.12 8.06
C ASN A 307 3.02 18.48 8.76
N GLN A 308 1.97 19.06 9.37
CA GLN A 308 2.10 20.30 10.14
C GLN A 308 2.98 20.15 11.39
N ASN A 309 2.91 19.01 12.08
CA ASN A 309 3.79 18.73 13.22
C ASN A 309 5.25 18.51 12.79
N ILE A 310 5.49 17.87 11.64
CA ILE A 310 6.84 17.73 11.06
C ILE A 310 7.44 19.10 10.73
N ASP A 311 6.65 20.02 10.18
CA ASP A 311 7.13 21.36 9.87
C ASP A 311 7.42 22.18 11.14
N ALA A 312 6.66 21.99 12.22
CA ALA A 312 6.98 22.56 13.53
C ALA A 312 8.32 22.03 14.09
N VAL A 313 8.59 20.73 13.95
CA VAL A 313 9.85 20.10 14.37
C VAL A 313 11.03 20.58 13.50
N LYS A 314 10.86 20.69 12.18
CA LYS A 314 11.88 21.28 11.28
C LYS A 314 12.22 22.71 11.68
N LYS A 315 11.21 23.49 12.06
CA LYS A 315 11.40 24.87 12.53
C LYS A 315 12.21 24.89 13.82
N GLN A 316 11.86 24.07 14.81
CA GLN A 316 12.65 23.96 16.06
C GLN A 316 14.11 23.55 15.79
N LEU A 317 14.33 22.57 14.90
CA LEU A 317 15.69 22.16 14.53
C LEU A 317 16.49 23.28 13.86
N THR A 318 15.82 24.05 12.98
CA THR A 318 16.42 25.20 12.31
C THR A 318 16.77 26.31 13.31
N ASP A 319 15.89 26.58 14.27
CA ASP A 319 16.10 27.56 15.33
C ASP A 319 17.26 27.13 16.26
N THR A 320 17.35 25.84 16.62
CA THR A 320 18.49 25.28 17.38
C THR A 320 19.80 25.38 16.60
N GLN A 321 19.77 25.09 15.29
CA GLN A 321 20.95 25.20 14.43
C GLN A 321 21.42 26.66 14.32
N ALA A 322 20.50 27.62 14.26
CA ALA A 322 20.81 29.05 14.28
C ALA A 322 21.45 29.47 15.62
N GLN A 323 20.94 28.98 16.75
CA GLN A 323 21.53 29.21 18.07
C GLN A 323 22.94 28.65 18.17
N MET A 324 23.17 27.41 17.72
CA MET A 324 24.50 26.79 17.69
C MET A 324 25.48 27.56 16.80
N THR A 325 25.02 28.06 15.65
CA THR A 325 25.84 28.86 14.73
C THR A 325 26.23 30.19 15.37
N ASN A 326 25.30 30.83 16.10
CA ASN A 326 25.57 32.08 16.80
C ASN A 326 26.57 31.88 17.95
N LEU A 327 26.45 30.78 18.70
CA LEU A 327 27.41 30.34 19.71
C LEU A 327 28.80 30.09 19.11
N LEU A 328 28.87 29.41 17.97
CA LEU A 328 30.13 29.18 17.26
C LEU A 328 30.79 30.50 16.85
N LYS A 329 29.98 31.47 16.43
CA LYS A 329 30.43 32.81 16.06
C LYS A 329 30.94 33.60 17.26
N GLN A 330 30.24 33.53 18.39
CA GLN A 330 30.69 34.11 19.67
C GLN A 330 32.00 33.49 20.13
N PHE A 331 32.13 32.16 20.06
CA PHE A 331 33.35 31.44 20.41
C PHE A 331 34.53 31.83 19.50
N SER A 332 34.30 31.93 18.18
CA SER A 332 35.33 32.36 17.23
C SER A 332 35.75 33.82 17.37
N GLY A 333 34.94 34.65 18.05
CA GLY A 333 35.25 36.03 18.35
C GLY A 333 36.09 36.22 19.62
N ILE A 334 36.37 35.15 20.37
CA ILE A 334 37.25 35.19 21.54
C ILE A 334 38.70 35.31 21.05
N ASP A 335 39.33 36.43 21.36
CA ASP A 335 40.72 36.68 21.01
C ASP A 335 41.65 35.99 22.01
N PHE A 336 42.17 34.83 21.60
CA PHE A 336 43.12 34.06 22.40
C PHE A 336 44.55 34.66 22.43
N THR A 337 44.83 35.75 21.70
CA THR A 337 46.19 36.31 21.61
C THR A 337 46.60 37.18 22.80
N ASN A 338 45.64 37.55 23.66
CA ASN A 338 45.92 38.22 24.95
C ASN A 338 46.03 37.24 26.13
N PHE A 339 45.91 35.94 25.86
CA PHE A 339 46.27 34.91 26.83
C PHE A 339 47.79 34.80 26.87
N VAL A 340 48.32 34.41 28.03
CA VAL A 340 49.72 34.06 28.24
C VAL A 340 50.21 33.20 27.05
N SER A 341 51.11 33.75 26.22
CA SER A 341 51.60 33.06 25.02
C SER A 341 52.27 31.74 25.39
N GLU A 342 52.34 30.80 24.45
CA GLU A 342 53.00 29.49 24.64
C GLU A 342 54.44 29.64 25.19
N SER A 343 55.12 30.74 24.83
CA SER A 343 56.43 31.13 25.36
C SER A 343 56.46 31.50 26.86
N ASN A 344 55.32 31.87 27.44
CA ASN A 344 55.17 32.19 28.87
C ASN A 344 54.70 30.97 29.69
N LEU A 345 54.13 29.94 29.05
CA LEU A 345 53.69 28.68 29.67
C LEU A 345 54.67 27.51 29.47
N SER A 346 55.66 27.65 28.59
CA SER A 346 56.51 26.52 28.18
C SER A 346 57.38 25.88 29.26
N ILE A 347 57.35 26.35 30.52
CA ILE A 347 58.08 25.68 31.62
C ILE A 347 57.44 25.83 33.03
N SER A 348 56.29 26.51 33.18
CA SER A 348 55.60 26.68 34.47
C SER A 348 54.43 25.70 34.60
N GLY A 349 54.31 25.00 35.74
CA GLY A 349 53.27 24.00 35.98
C GLY A 349 53.58 22.56 35.55
N THR A 350 54.71 22.31 34.87
CA THR A 350 55.19 20.93 34.59
C THR A 350 56.22 20.53 35.64
N ASN A 351 55.96 19.43 36.33
CA ASN A 351 56.89 18.91 37.32
C ASN A 351 58.10 18.24 36.64
N LEU A 352 59.27 18.83 36.77
CA LEU A 352 60.53 18.35 36.23
C LEU A 352 61.13 17.20 37.05
N LEU A 353 60.60 16.92 38.25
CA LEU A 353 61.01 15.77 39.05
C LEU A 353 60.19 14.53 38.66
N PRO A 354 60.86 13.41 38.34
CA PRO A 354 60.17 12.16 38.03
C PRO A 354 59.67 11.46 39.31
N ASN A 355 58.65 10.62 39.15
CA ASN A 355 58.09 9.74 40.18
C ASN A 355 57.64 10.44 41.48
N THR A 356 57.29 11.72 41.46
CA THR A 356 56.89 12.46 42.68
C THR A 356 55.52 12.05 43.22
N ARG A 357 54.64 11.48 42.39
CA ARG A 357 53.33 10.99 42.83
C ARG A 357 53.42 9.78 43.75
N TYR A 358 54.33 8.86 43.42
CA TYR A 358 54.49 7.56 44.09
C TYR A 358 55.83 7.43 44.85
N LEU A 359 56.74 8.39 44.68
CA LEU A 359 58.08 8.47 45.29
C LEU A 359 58.97 7.25 45.02
N VAL A 360 58.78 6.61 43.86
CA VAL A 360 59.59 5.45 43.42
C VAL A 360 61.01 5.92 43.09
N GLY A 361 62.01 5.31 43.71
CA GLY A 361 63.44 5.62 43.50
C GLY A 361 64.02 6.70 44.42
N TRP A 362 63.18 7.34 45.24
CA TRP A 362 63.60 8.31 46.24
C TRP A 362 64.18 7.64 47.48
N LYS A 363 65.14 8.28 48.15
CA LYS A 363 65.92 7.68 49.25
C LYS A 363 66.13 8.66 50.41
N ASN A 364 66.38 8.13 51.61
CA ASN A 364 66.86 8.94 52.73
C ASN A 364 68.26 9.50 52.36
N TRP A 365 68.57 10.70 52.83
CA TRP A 365 69.87 11.31 52.61
C TRP A 365 70.98 10.68 53.48
N GLU A 366 71.93 10.01 52.83
CA GLU A 366 73.06 9.33 53.48
C GLU A 366 74.35 10.19 53.46
N SER A 367 74.45 11.23 54.30
CA SER A 367 75.71 12.02 54.43
C SER A 367 76.78 11.30 55.26
N GLY A 368 77.26 10.12 54.87
CA GLY A 368 78.40 9.48 55.53
C GLY A 368 78.25 9.27 57.05
N ILE A 369 77.01 9.24 57.56
CA ILE A 369 76.67 9.06 58.98
C ILE A 369 76.58 7.55 59.23
N LYS A 370 77.67 6.93 59.69
CA LYS A 370 77.77 5.47 59.75
C LYS A 370 77.06 4.79 60.94
N ASP A 371 76.53 5.52 61.93
CA ASP A 371 76.10 4.88 63.19
C ASP A 371 74.79 5.40 63.85
N ASP A 372 73.92 6.15 63.16
CA ASP A 372 72.78 6.85 63.82
C ASP A 372 71.36 6.37 63.45
N GLY A 373 71.15 5.09 63.10
CA GLY A 373 69.81 4.48 63.04
C GLY A 373 68.78 5.22 62.17
N HIS A 374 69.19 5.66 60.98
CA HIS A 374 68.36 6.41 60.03
C HIS A 374 67.69 5.48 59.00
N GLY A 375 66.66 5.98 58.31
CA GLY A 375 65.96 5.22 57.27
C GLY A 375 64.73 5.95 56.71
N TYR A 376 63.98 5.28 55.84
CA TYR A 376 62.76 5.82 55.26
C TYR A 376 61.72 4.76 54.89
N SER A 377 60.47 5.20 54.76
CA SER A 377 59.33 4.46 54.21
C SER A 377 58.50 5.37 53.30
N ILE A 378 57.71 4.76 52.41
CA ILE A 378 56.73 5.47 51.59
C ILE A 378 55.33 5.14 52.10
N GLU A 379 54.61 6.15 52.55
CA GLU A 379 53.32 5.99 53.21
C GLU A 379 52.15 6.47 52.36
N ASP A 380 50.97 5.89 52.62
CA ASP A 380 49.72 6.38 52.05
C ASP A 380 49.19 7.55 52.86
N VAL A 381 48.53 8.50 52.19
CA VAL A 381 47.85 9.63 52.82
C VAL A 381 46.82 9.18 53.87
N THR A 382 46.25 7.97 53.73
CA THR A 382 45.32 7.40 54.71
C THR A 382 45.91 7.30 56.12
N ASN A 383 47.23 7.10 56.27
CA ASN A 383 47.90 6.99 57.57
C ASN A 383 47.97 8.34 58.31
N HIS A 384 47.79 9.44 57.57
CA HIS A 384 48.00 10.81 58.03
C HIS A 384 46.72 11.65 58.07
N GLN A 385 45.54 11.05 57.86
CA GLN A 385 44.27 11.79 57.80
C GLN A 385 43.95 12.56 59.09
N LYS A 386 44.49 12.12 60.25
CA LYS A 386 44.31 12.78 61.55
C LYS A 386 45.27 13.96 61.78
N ASP A 387 46.25 14.16 60.90
CA ASP A 387 47.20 15.26 61.02
C ASP A 387 46.52 16.60 60.65
N ASN A 388 46.92 17.68 61.31
CA ASN A 388 46.53 19.02 60.89
C ASN A 388 47.07 19.31 59.48
N ASN A 389 46.22 19.89 58.65
CA ASN A 389 46.49 20.19 57.23
C ASN A 389 46.75 18.94 56.35
N SER A 390 46.29 17.75 56.75
CA SER A 390 46.37 16.53 55.93
C SER A 390 45.69 16.66 54.56
N ASN A 391 44.70 17.56 54.45
CA ASN A 391 44.03 17.95 53.21
C ASN A 391 44.94 18.67 52.20
N LEU A 392 46.17 19.04 52.56
CA LEU A 392 47.16 19.58 51.62
C LEU A 392 47.87 18.47 50.83
N ILE A 393 47.87 17.24 51.32
CA ILE A 393 48.61 16.12 50.73
C ILE A 393 47.91 15.68 49.43
N ARG A 394 48.69 15.50 48.36
CA ARG A 394 48.23 15.08 47.01
C ARG A 394 48.95 13.83 46.51
N THR A 395 50.11 13.51 47.08
CA THR A 395 50.97 12.39 46.68
C THR A 395 51.05 11.33 47.78
N LYS A 396 51.85 10.28 47.53
CA LYS A 396 52.42 9.48 48.61
C LYS A 396 53.34 10.34 49.48
N ILE A 397 53.60 9.88 50.70
CA ILE A 397 54.37 10.61 51.71
C ILE A 397 55.72 9.91 51.89
N PHE A 398 56.81 10.68 51.84
CA PHE A 398 58.14 10.23 52.21
C PHE A 398 58.31 10.42 53.72
N HIS A 399 58.38 9.33 54.47
CA HIS A 399 58.68 9.35 55.90
C HIS A 399 60.16 9.06 56.10
N ALA A 400 60.92 10.01 56.63
CA ALA A 400 62.33 9.88 56.96
C ALA A 400 62.53 9.91 58.48
N TRP A 401 63.37 9.02 59.00
CA TRP A 401 63.77 9.04 60.41
C TRP A 401 65.28 9.03 60.57
N GLY A 402 65.73 9.59 61.69
CA GLY A 402 67.14 9.68 62.05
C GLY A 402 67.33 10.41 63.38
N LYS A 403 68.47 10.21 64.04
CA LYS A 403 68.76 10.78 65.37
C LYS A 403 68.85 12.31 65.36
N THR A 404 69.42 12.88 64.30
CA THR A 404 69.53 14.33 64.10
C THR A 404 68.76 14.79 62.85
N LEU A 405 68.38 16.05 62.81
CA LEU A 405 67.66 16.65 61.67
C LEU A 405 68.41 16.45 60.34
N LYS A 406 69.75 16.52 60.39
CA LYS A 406 70.62 16.21 59.25
C LYS A 406 70.46 14.78 58.71
N SER A 407 70.14 13.82 59.57
CA SER A 407 69.92 12.40 59.23
C SER A 407 68.46 12.06 58.83
N ALA A 408 67.54 13.03 58.89
CA ALA A 408 66.15 12.88 58.49
C ALA A 408 65.82 13.64 57.18
N GLY A 409 66.83 13.77 56.32
CA GLY A 409 66.72 14.41 55.01
C GLY A 409 66.26 13.47 53.91
N ILE A 410 65.79 14.05 52.80
CA ILE A 410 65.41 13.32 51.59
C ILE A 410 66.42 13.60 50.47
N SER A 411 66.88 12.55 49.81
CA SER A 411 67.62 12.62 48.55
C SER A 411 66.65 12.48 47.39
N LEU A 412 66.75 13.42 46.46
CA LEU A 412 66.04 13.39 45.19
C LEU A 412 66.76 12.41 44.23
N VAL A 413 66.08 12.15 43.11
CA VAL A 413 66.46 11.24 42.02
C VAL A 413 67.87 11.48 41.43
N ASP A 414 68.31 10.61 40.52
CA ASP A 414 69.55 10.79 39.74
C ASP A 414 69.60 12.15 39.01
N SER A 415 70.77 12.49 38.45
CA SER A 415 71.04 13.81 37.88
C SER A 415 69.93 14.35 36.95
N LEU A 416 69.53 15.60 37.18
CA LEU A 416 68.54 16.33 36.38
C LEU A 416 69.23 17.24 35.37
N TYR A 417 68.81 17.19 34.11
CA TYR A 417 69.25 18.15 33.11
C TYR A 417 68.46 19.46 33.26
N LEU A 418 69.15 20.55 33.61
CA LEU A 418 68.57 21.89 33.72
C LEU A 418 69.29 22.86 32.79
N VAL A 419 68.53 23.80 32.20
CA VAL A 419 69.06 24.90 31.37
C VAL A 419 69.24 26.18 32.21
N PRO A 420 69.99 27.20 31.74
CA PRO A 420 70.11 28.47 32.46
C PRO A 420 68.73 29.09 32.70
N GLY A 421 68.44 29.46 33.94
CA GLY A 421 67.13 29.98 34.32
C GLY A 421 66.88 29.96 35.82
N SER A 422 65.75 30.55 36.22
CA SER A 422 65.23 30.42 37.58
C SER A 422 64.34 29.20 37.71
N TYR A 423 64.35 28.58 38.89
CA TYR A 423 63.56 27.40 39.21
C TYR A 423 62.96 27.51 40.61
N THR A 424 61.78 26.92 40.75
CA THR A 424 61.06 26.80 42.02
C THR A 424 60.87 25.32 42.35
N LEU A 425 61.36 24.87 43.50
CA LEU A 425 61.06 23.54 44.06
C LEU A 425 60.04 23.70 45.19
N SER A 426 58.82 23.24 44.95
CA SER A 426 57.68 23.27 45.86
C SER A 426 57.49 21.91 46.53
N PHE A 427 57.13 21.91 47.82
CA PHE A 427 56.83 20.69 48.58
C PHE A 427 56.08 21.03 49.86
N ILE A 428 55.50 20.02 50.50
CA ILE A 428 55.01 20.13 51.88
C ILE A 428 55.87 19.28 52.80
N ALA A 429 56.11 19.78 54.01
CA ALA A 429 56.85 19.02 55.01
C ALA A 429 56.33 19.27 56.44
N ARG A 430 56.66 18.35 57.34
CA ARG A 430 56.48 18.50 58.78
C ARG A 430 57.47 17.65 59.56
N ALA A 431 57.74 18.04 60.81
CA ALA A 431 58.36 17.16 61.80
C ALA A 431 57.29 16.38 62.58
N ASN A 432 57.69 15.29 63.22
CA ASN A 432 56.79 14.51 64.09
C ASN A 432 56.55 15.18 65.46
N GLY A 433 57.51 15.97 65.94
CA GLY A 433 57.44 16.73 67.18
C GLY A 433 57.58 18.25 66.98
N PRO A 434 57.26 19.07 68.01
CA PRO A 434 57.37 20.53 67.92
C PRO A 434 58.83 20.96 67.74
N ILE A 435 59.05 21.95 66.87
CA ILE A 435 60.36 22.51 66.51
C ILE A 435 60.22 23.97 66.12
N SER A 436 61.24 24.78 66.40
CA SER A 436 61.31 26.23 66.12
C SER A 436 62.76 26.65 65.90
N GLY A 437 63.02 27.64 65.03
CA GLY A 437 64.36 28.12 64.73
C GLY A 437 65.14 27.26 63.74
N HIS A 438 64.46 26.40 62.98
CA HIS A 438 65.05 25.38 62.10
C HIS A 438 64.47 25.46 60.69
N GLN A 439 65.35 25.37 59.68
CA GLN A 439 65.01 25.59 58.28
C GLN A 439 65.55 24.45 57.42
N LEU A 440 64.74 24.01 56.45
CA LEU A 440 65.18 23.07 55.43
C LEU A 440 66.00 23.81 54.38
N GLY A 441 67.12 23.24 53.97
CA GLY A 441 67.95 23.73 52.87
C GLY A 441 67.85 22.82 51.65
N LEU A 442 67.83 23.42 50.46
CA LEU A 442 68.02 22.71 49.20
C LEU A 442 69.51 22.66 48.86
N PHE A 443 70.04 21.47 48.63
CA PHE A 443 71.42 21.29 48.19
C PHE A 443 71.47 20.43 46.93
N SER A 444 72.55 20.57 46.19
CA SER A 444 72.93 19.73 45.05
C SER A 444 74.44 19.83 44.82
N ASP A 445 74.94 19.22 43.76
CA ASP A 445 76.33 19.41 43.31
C ASP A 445 76.69 20.90 43.10
N ILE A 446 75.68 21.76 42.85
CA ILE A 446 75.86 23.21 42.74
C ILE A 446 76.24 23.82 44.10
N SER A 447 75.58 23.39 45.18
CA SER A 447 75.94 23.80 46.55
C SER A 447 77.32 23.30 46.94
N ASP A 448 77.64 22.05 46.57
CA ASP A 448 78.91 21.42 46.94
C ASP A 448 80.11 22.12 46.28
N LYS A 449 79.96 22.60 45.05
CA LYS A 449 80.97 23.44 44.36
C LYS A 449 81.06 24.87 44.91
N ASN A 450 80.05 25.35 45.64
CA ASN A 450 79.97 26.71 46.20
C ASN A 450 80.12 26.71 47.73
N GLY A 451 81.07 25.93 48.26
CA GLY A 451 81.42 25.96 49.68
C GLY A 451 80.37 25.35 50.63
N GLY A 452 79.46 24.52 50.11
CA GLY A 452 78.44 23.83 50.92
C GLY A 452 77.27 24.72 51.34
N ILE A 453 77.10 25.89 50.72
CA ILE A 453 75.98 26.80 50.99
C ILE A 453 74.71 26.26 50.28
N PRO A 454 73.56 26.13 50.97
CA PRO A 454 72.33 25.70 50.33
C PRO A 454 71.89 26.68 49.24
N LEU A 455 71.30 26.15 48.17
CA LEU A 455 70.73 26.93 47.06
C LEU A 455 69.60 27.85 47.52
N ALA A 456 68.81 27.39 48.48
CA ALA A 456 67.77 28.16 49.14
C ALA A 456 67.45 27.54 50.51
N LYS A 457 66.85 28.34 51.40
CA LYS A 457 66.35 27.90 52.71
C LYS A 457 64.86 28.21 52.84
N THR A 458 64.13 27.37 53.56
CA THR A 458 62.72 27.62 53.89
C THR A 458 62.61 28.63 55.03
N LYS A 459 61.38 29.11 55.27
CA LYS A 459 60.98 29.59 56.61
C LYS A 459 61.02 28.42 57.62
N ASP A 460 60.89 28.75 58.89
CA ASP A 460 60.86 27.74 59.95
C ASP A 460 59.70 26.76 59.74
N TYR A 461 60.00 25.46 59.86
CA TYR A 461 59.00 24.39 59.80
C TYR A 461 58.57 23.96 61.20
N SER A 462 57.43 23.27 61.29
CA SER A 462 56.79 22.89 62.54
C SER A 462 56.33 21.42 62.54
N ASN A 463 55.54 21.04 63.53
CA ASN A 463 54.91 19.73 63.61
C ASN A 463 53.60 19.60 62.79
N GLN A 464 53.26 20.60 61.98
CA GLN A 464 52.08 20.60 61.10
C GLN A 464 52.51 20.59 59.63
N TRP A 465 51.68 20.03 58.75
CA TRP A 465 51.91 20.09 57.30
C TRP A 465 51.89 21.54 56.82
N GLN A 466 53.00 21.98 56.24
CA GLN A 466 53.20 23.34 55.74
C GLN A 466 53.77 23.30 54.33
N GLU A 467 53.34 24.24 53.49
CA GLU A 467 53.89 24.47 52.17
C GLU A 467 55.19 25.26 52.22
N PHE A 468 56.16 24.78 51.46
CA PHE A 468 57.48 25.37 51.28
C PHE A 468 57.81 25.45 49.80
N ASN A 469 58.60 26.46 49.45
CA ASN A 469 59.22 26.56 48.14
C ASN A 469 60.68 27.02 48.27
N PHE A 470 61.50 26.58 47.33
CA PHE A 470 62.88 27.01 47.15
C PHE A 470 63.00 27.68 45.79
N ASN A 471 63.39 28.95 45.77
CA ASN A 471 63.73 29.65 44.53
C ASN A 471 65.25 29.69 44.35
N PHE A 472 65.74 29.18 43.23
CA PHE A 472 67.17 29.17 42.91
C PHE A 472 67.42 29.40 41.41
N THR A 473 68.66 29.73 41.06
CA THR A 473 69.05 30.01 39.67
C THR A 473 70.15 29.08 39.21
N VAL A 474 69.96 28.49 38.03
CA VAL A 474 70.98 27.73 37.30
C VAL A 474 71.63 28.66 36.28
N LYS A 475 72.96 28.74 36.27
CA LYS A 475 73.71 29.68 35.41
C LYS A 475 74.11 29.10 34.06
N GLU A 476 74.29 27.78 33.97
CA GLU A 476 74.77 27.07 32.78
C GLU A 476 73.89 25.84 32.52
N ALA A 477 73.76 25.39 31.27
CA ALA A 477 73.03 24.15 31.01
C ALA A 477 73.86 22.95 31.47
N GLY A 478 73.26 21.97 32.14
CA GLY A 478 73.98 20.77 32.54
C GLY A 478 73.15 19.75 33.33
N ASN A 479 73.76 18.59 33.55
CA ASN A 479 73.24 17.56 34.46
C ASN A 479 73.72 17.85 35.88
N TYR A 480 72.79 18.10 36.79
CA TYR A 480 73.05 18.37 38.20
C TYR A 480 72.53 17.22 39.05
N GLY A 481 73.38 16.62 39.87
CA GLY A 481 73.03 15.52 40.79
C GLY A 481 73.11 15.96 42.25
N GLY A 482 73.07 14.96 43.15
CA GLY A 482 73.25 15.17 44.60
C GLY A 482 72.14 16.00 45.26
N TRP A 483 70.98 16.11 44.59
CA TRP A 483 69.84 16.90 45.01
C TRP A 483 69.28 16.36 46.34
N ARG A 484 69.15 17.24 47.34
CA ARG A 484 68.71 16.86 48.69
C ARG A 484 68.05 18.01 49.42
N ILE A 485 67.01 17.69 50.20
CA ILE A 485 66.36 18.62 51.13
C ILE A 485 66.70 18.16 52.54
N VAL A 486 67.47 18.99 53.25
CA VAL A 486 68.04 18.63 54.56
C VAL A 486 68.13 19.87 55.43
N ASP A 487 67.86 19.73 56.73
CA ASP A 487 68.28 20.71 57.74
C ASP A 487 69.66 20.30 58.25
N TRP A 488 70.68 21.12 57.98
CA TRP A 488 72.09 20.79 58.26
C TRP A 488 72.48 21.02 59.74
N SER A 489 71.58 20.67 60.65
CA SER A 489 71.79 20.76 62.11
C SER A 489 71.99 19.38 62.74
N ASP A 490 72.89 19.33 63.73
CA ASP A 490 73.08 18.16 64.61
C ASP A 490 72.05 18.12 65.77
N THR A 491 71.04 19.00 65.75
CA THR A 491 69.90 18.94 66.68
C THR A 491 69.15 17.62 66.54
N SER A 492 68.64 17.07 67.65
CA SER A 492 67.83 15.86 67.63
C SER A 492 66.56 16.03 66.79
N THR A 493 66.20 14.99 66.02
CA THR A 493 64.98 15.02 65.21
C THR A 493 63.74 15.03 66.11
N PRO A 494 62.88 16.06 66.06
CA PRO A 494 61.67 16.16 66.87
C PRO A 494 60.73 14.99 66.60
N GLY A 495 60.43 14.20 67.64
CA GLY A 495 59.61 12.99 67.51
C GLY A 495 60.24 11.91 66.60
N GLY A 496 61.53 12.00 66.31
CA GLY A 496 62.33 11.03 65.56
C GLY A 496 62.07 11.00 64.05
N SER A 497 61.21 11.85 63.49
CA SER A 497 60.84 11.76 62.07
C SER A 497 60.53 13.09 61.41
N MET A 498 60.81 13.13 60.11
CA MET A 498 60.47 14.17 59.15
C MET A 498 59.62 13.56 58.03
N TYR A 499 58.65 14.31 57.53
CA TYR A 499 57.78 13.86 56.45
C TYR A 499 57.79 14.88 55.31
N TYR A 500 57.80 14.38 54.07
CA TYR A 500 57.80 15.18 52.85
C TYR A 500 56.75 14.66 51.87
N ALA A 501 56.03 15.55 51.19
CA ALA A 501 55.07 15.20 50.14
C ALA A 501 54.94 16.33 49.11
N ASN A 502 54.19 16.10 48.03
CA ASN A 502 53.90 17.08 46.99
C ASN A 502 55.17 17.71 46.37
N LEU A 503 56.25 16.95 46.22
CA LEU A 503 57.49 17.44 45.62
C LEU A 503 57.25 17.80 44.15
N MET A 504 57.62 19.02 43.77
CA MET A 504 57.48 19.53 42.41
C MET A 504 58.56 20.54 42.08
N LEU A 505 59.35 20.28 41.04
CA LEU A 505 60.30 21.25 40.49
C LEU A 505 59.71 21.84 39.22
N GLU A 506 59.67 23.16 39.12
CA GLU A 506 59.20 23.88 37.94
C GLU A 506 60.18 25.00 37.59
N ALA A 507 60.25 25.39 36.32
CA ALA A 507 61.05 26.57 35.97
C ALA A 507 60.20 27.84 36.11
N GLY A 508 60.84 28.91 36.56
CA GLY A 508 60.19 30.14 37.00
C GLY A 508 60.49 30.44 38.47
N ASN A 509 59.87 31.51 38.97
CA ASN A 509 59.96 31.96 40.37
C ASN A 509 58.62 31.82 41.12
N ILE A 510 57.62 31.18 40.50
CA ILE A 510 56.26 31.06 41.02
C ILE A 510 56.00 29.58 41.29
N ALA A 511 55.67 29.27 42.54
CA ALA A 511 55.22 27.94 42.94
C ALA A 511 53.76 27.74 42.46
N SER A 512 53.53 26.74 41.64
CA SER A 512 52.19 26.27 41.28
C SER A 512 51.74 25.14 42.22
N GLY A 513 50.43 24.82 42.19
CA GLY A 513 49.92 23.66 42.91
C GLY A 513 50.49 22.36 42.33
N TRP A 514 50.67 21.33 43.17
CA TRP A 514 51.31 20.09 42.74
C TRP A 514 50.66 19.46 41.50
N ALA A 515 51.49 19.14 40.50
CA ALA A 515 51.15 18.39 39.31
C ALA A 515 52.12 17.21 39.10
N PRO A 516 51.68 16.10 38.47
CA PRO A 516 52.56 14.98 38.14
C PRO A 516 53.47 15.31 36.94
N ASN A 517 54.60 14.60 36.82
CA ASN A 517 55.38 14.60 35.59
C ASN A 517 54.69 13.71 34.55
N LEU A 518 54.11 14.28 33.49
CA LEU A 518 53.27 13.54 32.54
C LEU A 518 54.00 12.42 31.77
N ASP A 519 55.33 12.53 31.62
CA ASP A 519 56.14 11.54 30.89
C ASP A 519 56.48 10.32 31.74
N THR A 520 56.48 10.46 33.07
CA THR A 520 56.95 9.39 33.99
C THR A 520 55.90 8.94 35.02
N ASP A 521 54.86 9.74 35.29
CA ASP A 521 53.78 9.43 36.25
C ASP A 521 52.49 8.89 35.56
N LEU A 522 52.62 7.98 34.57
CA LEU A 522 51.49 7.36 33.87
C LEU A 522 50.70 6.34 34.73
N SER A 523 49.38 6.26 34.53
CA SER A 523 48.51 5.29 35.20
C SER A 523 48.87 3.83 34.84
N PRO A 524 48.66 2.84 35.73
CA PRO A 524 48.91 1.43 35.43
C PRO A 524 48.13 0.89 34.20
N LEU A 525 47.01 1.53 33.84
CA LEU A 525 46.13 1.17 32.70
C LEU A 525 46.71 1.52 31.32
N ALA A 526 47.70 2.41 31.26
CA ALA A 526 48.34 2.83 30.01
C ALA A 526 49.59 1.99 29.67
N LYS A 527 50.08 1.16 30.62
CA LYS A 527 51.20 0.24 30.38
C LYS A 527 50.70 -1.05 29.74
N ILE A 528 51.39 -1.47 28.68
CA ILE A 528 51.26 -2.82 28.11
C ILE A 528 52.18 -3.71 28.91
N ASN A 529 51.61 -4.64 29.68
CA ASN A 529 52.37 -5.62 30.44
C ASN A 529 52.80 -6.75 29.51
N SER A 530 54.11 -7.02 29.44
CA SER A 530 54.62 -8.20 28.76
C SER A 530 54.33 -9.45 29.61
N VAL A 531 53.81 -10.51 28.97
CA VAL A 531 53.65 -11.81 29.63
C VAL A 531 54.92 -12.66 29.47
N PRO A 532 55.18 -13.63 30.37
CA PRO A 532 56.31 -14.54 30.25
C PRO A 532 56.29 -15.34 28.93
N ASN A 533 57.46 -15.60 28.36
CA ASN A 533 57.65 -16.46 27.19
C ASN A 533 57.58 -17.96 27.58
N SER A 534 56.45 -18.35 28.17
CA SER A 534 56.15 -19.70 28.64
C SER A 534 54.68 -20.04 28.35
N ASP A 535 54.22 -21.21 28.79
CA ASP A 535 52.80 -21.54 28.77
C ASP A 535 52.05 -20.62 29.75
N ILE A 536 50.94 -20.04 29.30
CA ILE A 536 50.12 -19.11 30.10
C ILE A 536 48.67 -19.57 30.09
N ASP A 537 47.96 -19.38 31.20
CA ASP A 537 46.52 -19.59 31.30
C ASP A 537 45.82 -18.24 31.50
N LEU A 538 44.95 -17.87 30.55
CA LEU A 538 44.21 -16.62 30.60
C LEU A 538 43.32 -16.49 31.84
N ASN A 539 42.95 -17.59 32.49
CA ASN A 539 42.15 -17.55 33.72
C ASN A 539 42.94 -17.00 34.92
N ASN A 540 44.27 -16.97 34.86
CA ASN A 540 45.14 -16.42 35.91
C ASN A 540 45.27 -14.89 35.82
N TYR A 541 44.84 -14.27 34.71
CA TYR A 541 44.96 -12.83 34.48
C TYR A 541 43.68 -12.09 34.84
N LYS A 542 43.62 -11.60 36.08
CA LYS A 542 42.46 -10.84 36.63
C LYS A 542 42.79 -9.43 37.08
N GLU A 543 44.08 -9.10 37.13
CA GLU A 543 44.53 -7.75 37.46
C GLU A 543 44.26 -6.80 36.31
N VAL A 544 43.87 -5.58 36.66
CA VAL A 544 43.54 -4.53 35.71
C VAL A 544 44.75 -4.22 34.82
N GLY A 545 44.58 -4.29 33.50
CA GLY A 545 45.68 -4.03 32.57
C GLY A 545 45.46 -4.54 31.16
N ASN A 546 46.40 -4.14 30.29
CA ASN A 546 46.54 -4.68 28.94
C ASN A 546 47.75 -5.61 28.92
N TYR A 547 47.59 -6.83 28.42
CA TYR A 547 48.64 -7.84 28.36
C TYR A 547 48.91 -8.20 26.90
N ASP A 548 50.17 -8.09 26.51
CA ASP A 548 50.63 -8.53 25.20
C ASP A 548 50.95 -10.02 25.23
N LEU A 549 50.20 -10.82 24.46
CA LEU A 549 50.35 -12.27 24.39
C LEU A 549 51.21 -12.74 23.20
N SER A 550 51.80 -11.82 22.44
CA SER A 550 52.48 -12.10 21.16
C SER A 550 53.66 -13.06 21.26
N PHE A 551 54.24 -13.22 22.46
CA PHE A 551 55.40 -14.08 22.72
C PHE A 551 55.10 -15.24 23.68
N ALA A 552 53.82 -15.50 23.99
CA ALA A 552 53.46 -16.67 24.76
C ALA A 552 53.71 -17.94 23.94
N LYS A 553 53.97 -19.09 24.58
CA LYS A 553 54.24 -20.34 23.85
C LYS A 553 52.97 -21.16 23.62
N ASN A 554 52.18 -21.32 24.69
CA ASN A 554 50.85 -21.91 24.67
C ASN A 554 49.90 -21.04 25.48
N VAL A 555 48.78 -20.61 24.90
CA VAL A 555 47.77 -19.79 25.58
C VAL A 555 46.54 -20.64 25.92
N ILE A 556 46.50 -21.13 27.15
CA ILE A 556 45.42 -21.97 27.67
C ILE A 556 44.18 -21.10 27.93
N ASN A 557 42.99 -21.64 27.63
CA ASN A 557 41.69 -20.97 27.74
C ASN A 557 41.51 -19.73 26.84
N ALA A 558 42.27 -19.64 25.73
CA ALA A 558 42.03 -18.69 24.65
C ALA A 558 40.93 -19.18 23.68
N PRO A 559 40.27 -18.27 22.94
CA PRO A 559 39.29 -18.63 21.91
C PRO A 559 39.93 -19.23 20.65
N TYR A 560 41.22 -18.97 20.40
CA TYR A 560 42.04 -19.52 19.31
C TYR A 560 43.41 -19.97 19.81
N SER A 561 44.02 -20.93 19.11
CA SER A 561 45.28 -21.58 19.52
C SER A 561 46.56 -20.87 19.05
N ASP A 562 46.46 -19.93 18.11
CA ASP A 562 47.62 -19.44 17.36
C ASP A 562 47.84 -17.92 17.54
N HIS A 563 49.11 -17.57 17.74
CA HIS A 563 49.61 -16.33 18.34
C HIS A 563 49.39 -15.07 17.49
N VAL A 564 48.72 -14.06 18.06
CA VAL A 564 49.16 -12.67 18.33
C VAL A 564 47.88 -11.95 18.84
N ALA A 565 47.79 -11.69 20.14
CA ALA A 565 46.58 -11.13 20.73
C ALA A 565 46.86 -10.17 21.88
N ILE A 566 45.99 -9.16 22.01
CA ILE A 566 45.98 -8.28 23.18
C ILE A 566 44.85 -8.73 24.09
N LEU A 567 45.18 -9.06 25.34
CA LEU A 567 44.20 -9.32 26.39
C LEU A 567 43.98 -8.06 27.20
N ARG A 568 42.74 -7.57 27.22
CA ARG A 568 42.33 -6.50 28.13
C ARG A 568 41.53 -7.08 29.29
N VAL A 569 41.95 -6.76 30.51
CA VAL A 569 41.30 -7.22 31.73
C VAL A 569 40.70 -6.03 32.47
N VAL A 570 39.38 -6.07 32.66
CA VAL A 570 38.65 -5.04 33.42
C VAL A 570 37.94 -5.70 34.59
N PRO A 571 38.49 -5.61 35.82
CA PRO A 571 37.76 -6.02 37.01
C PRO A 571 36.64 -5.02 37.30
N LEU A 572 35.46 -5.54 37.64
CA LEU A 572 34.35 -4.78 38.21
C LEU A 572 34.47 -4.83 39.73
N ASN A 573 34.72 -3.69 40.35
CA ASN A 573 34.80 -3.57 41.80
C ASN A 573 33.39 -3.63 42.40
N ASN A 574 33.13 -4.63 43.25
CA ASN A 574 32.11 -4.52 44.29
C ASN A 574 32.80 -4.15 45.61
N TRP A 575 32.11 -3.35 46.42
CA TRP A 575 32.53 -2.69 47.66
C TRP A 575 33.04 -3.60 48.81
N HIS A 576 33.36 -4.88 48.56
CA HIS A 576 33.67 -5.89 49.58
C HIS A 576 34.76 -6.91 49.16
N GLY A 577 35.73 -6.53 48.34
CA GLY A 577 36.94 -7.36 48.11
C GLY A 577 36.73 -8.64 47.29
N THR A 578 35.61 -8.77 46.55
CA THR A 578 35.37 -9.86 45.59
C THR A 578 35.11 -9.28 44.20
N THR A 579 35.96 -9.63 43.22
CA THR A 579 35.97 -9.03 41.88
C THR A 579 35.32 -9.94 40.84
N ASN A 580 34.16 -9.51 40.32
CA ASN A 580 33.70 -9.92 38.99
C ASN A 580 34.54 -9.20 37.94
N GLY A 581 34.46 -9.61 36.67
CA GLY A 581 35.00 -8.80 35.61
C GLY A 581 34.88 -9.43 34.24
N TYR A 582 35.45 -8.75 33.26
CA TYR A 582 35.43 -9.18 31.88
C TYR A 582 36.83 -9.16 31.27
N GLN A 583 37.06 -10.12 30.38
CA GLN A 583 38.21 -10.17 29.50
C GLN A 583 37.76 -9.91 28.08
N THR A 584 38.52 -9.07 27.39
CA THR A 584 38.43 -8.90 25.94
C THR A 584 39.69 -9.47 25.33
N TYR A 585 39.54 -10.39 24.39
CA TYR A 585 40.63 -10.95 23.60
C TYR A 585 40.46 -10.42 22.18
N THR A 586 41.47 -9.72 21.68
CA THR A 586 41.50 -9.22 20.31
C THR A 586 42.51 -10.04 19.53
N ASP A 587 42.03 -10.77 18.53
CA ASP A 587 42.92 -11.39 17.54
C ASP A 587 43.44 -10.30 16.62
N THR A 588 44.76 -10.15 16.55
CA THR A 588 45.37 -9.12 15.71
C THR A 588 45.51 -9.53 14.25
N ASN A 589 45.26 -10.79 13.90
CA ASN A 589 45.35 -11.29 12.54
C ASN A 589 44.10 -10.95 11.69
N ASP A 590 42.91 -11.18 12.24
CA ASP A 590 41.63 -10.93 11.53
C ASP A 590 40.78 -9.82 12.19
N GLY A 591 41.26 -9.24 13.29
CA GLY A 591 40.54 -8.22 14.05
C GLY A 591 39.34 -8.75 14.82
N ALA A 592 39.16 -10.08 14.92
CA ALA A 592 38.05 -10.65 15.64
C ALA A 592 38.16 -10.36 17.15
N ILE A 593 37.06 -9.84 17.70
CA ILE A 593 36.96 -9.50 19.11
C ILE A 593 36.11 -10.54 19.82
N PHE A 594 36.69 -11.11 20.87
CA PHE A 594 36.05 -12.06 21.75
C PHE A 594 35.89 -11.46 23.13
N VAL A 595 34.72 -11.71 23.74
CA VAL A 595 34.45 -11.28 25.11
C VAL A 595 34.02 -12.46 25.97
N ARG A 596 34.46 -12.47 27.22
CA ARG A 596 33.96 -13.38 28.27
C ARG A 596 33.97 -12.70 29.63
N GLY A 597 33.14 -13.17 30.54
CA GLY A 597 33.11 -12.73 31.94
C GLY A 597 33.53 -13.82 32.91
N TRP A 598 33.90 -13.41 34.12
CA TRP A 598 34.04 -14.31 35.27
C TRP A 598 33.24 -13.80 36.47
N SER A 599 32.77 -14.75 37.28
CA SER A 599 32.05 -14.47 38.53
C SER A 599 32.95 -14.55 39.76
N THR A 600 32.44 -14.06 40.90
CA THR A 600 33.02 -14.20 42.25
C THR A 600 33.28 -15.65 42.68
N THR A 601 32.63 -16.64 42.06
CA THR A 601 32.84 -18.08 42.30
C THR A 601 33.86 -18.71 41.34
N ASN A 602 34.63 -17.88 40.63
CA ASN A 602 35.64 -18.30 39.66
C ASN A 602 35.06 -19.11 38.48
N ARG A 603 33.78 -18.89 38.15
CA ARG A 603 33.14 -19.47 36.97
C ARG A 603 33.33 -18.55 35.78
N TRP A 604 33.90 -19.08 34.71
CA TRP A 604 34.13 -18.38 33.45
C TRP A 604 33.00 -18.67 32.46
N SER A 605 32.50 -17.63 31.80
CA SER A 605 31.61 -17.83 30.65
C SER A 605 32.43 -18.28 29.44
N SER A 606 31.80 -19.02 28.52
CA SER A 606 32.39 -19.27 27.22
C SER A 606 32.70 -17.96 26.50
N TRP A 607 33.75 -17.97 25.68
CA TRP A 607 34.05 -16.86 24.78
C TRP A 607 32.91 -16.66 23.78
N LYS A 608 32.49 -15.41 23.59
CA LYS A 608 31.57 -15.01 22.53
C LYS A 608 32.29 -14.13 21.53
N ARG A 609 32.26 -14.53 20.26
CA ARG A 609 32.68 -13.68 19.14
C ARG A 609 31.64 -12.57 18.94
N LEU A 610 32.11 -11.36 18.70
CA LEU A 610 31.26 -10.25 18.27
C LEU A 610 31.18 -10.25 16.74
N ASP A 611 29.98 -10.37 16.18
CA ASP A 611 29.74 -10.24 14.74
C ASP A 611 29.65 -8.76 14.36
N SER A 612 30.52 -8.31 13.46
CA SER A 612 30.46 -6.99 12.83
C SER A 612 30.10 -7.14 11.35
N TYR A 613 29.15 -6.35 10.87
CA TYR A 613 28.85 -6.23 9.43
C TYR A 613 29.42 -4.91 8.91
N THR A 614 30.05 -4.95 7.76
CA THR A 614 30.44 -3.72 7.05
C THR A 614 29.20 -3.01 6.49
N LYS A 615 29.31 -1.70 6.28
CA LYS A 615 28.22 -0.90 5.67
C LYS A 615 27.83 -1.46 4.29
N GLU A 616 28.82 -1.91 3.52
CA GLU A 616 28.61 -2.49 2.19
C GLU A 616 27.82 -3.81 2.24
N GLU A 617 28.07 -4.68 3.21
CA GLU A 617 27.28 -5.91 3.39
C GLU A 617 25.84 -5.63 3.79
N ILE A 618 25.62 -4.58 4.60
CA ILE A 618 24.27 -4.13 4.98
C ILE A 618 23.55 -3.54 3.77
N ASP A 619 24.21 -2.65 3.03
CA ASP A 619 23.64 -2.00 1.84
C ASP A 619 23.26 -3.04 0.77
N GLN A 620 24.08 -4.08 0.55
CA GLN A 620 23.76 -5.17 -0.39
C GLN A 620 22.54 -6.00 0.05
N LYS A 621 22.45 -6.33 1.35
CA LYS A 621 21.32 -7.09 1.89
C LYS A 621 20.00 -6.30 1.81
N ILE A 622 20.06 -4.97 1.99
CA ILE A 622 18.89 -4.08 1.88
C ILE A 622 18.47 -3.89 0.40
N ALA A 623 19.42 -3.78 -0.53
CA ALA A 623 19.14 -3.59 -1.95
C ALA A 623 18.28 -4.73 -2.55
N THR A 624 18.44 -5.96 -2.05
CA THR A 624 17.63 -7.12 -2.47
C THR A 624 16.25 -7.23 -1.79
N ALA A 625 16.05 -6.60 -0.63
CA ALA A 625 14.80 -6.71 0.13
C ALA A 625 13.67 -5.78 -0.38
N GLY A 626 14.01 -4.74 -1.15
CA GLY A 626 13.06 -3.73 -1.65
C GLY A 626 12.38 -4.05 -3.00
N GLN A 627 12.72 -5.15 -3.68
CA GLN A 627 12.12 -5.48 -4.97
C GLN A 627 10.75 -6.14 -4.82
N VAL A 628 9.69 -5.34 -4.88
CA VAL A 628 8.31 -5.83 -5.01
C VAL A 628 8.16 -6.58 -6.34
N LYS A 629 7.43 -7.71 -6.33
CA LYS A 629 7.25 -8.61 -7.48
C LYS A 629 6.78 -7.85 -8.74
N ARG A 630 7.35 -8.19 -9.91
CA ARG A 630 6.91 -7.68 -11.21
C ARG A 630 5.45 -8.07 -11.49
N VAL A 631 4.66 -7.15 -12.06
CA VAL A 631 3.31 -7.45 -12.58
C VAL A 631 3.40 -7.47 -14.11
N GLN A 632 3.09 -8.61 -14.74
CA GLN A 632 3.17 -8.82 -16.19
C GLN A 632 4.54 -8.43 -16.81
N GLY A 633 5.64 -8.68 -16.09
CA GLY A 633 7.00 -8.42 -16.56
C GLY A 633 7.49 -6.98 -16.39
N VAL A 634 6.62 -6.04 -16.00
CA VAL A 634 6.97 -4.63 -15.73
C VAL A 634 7.43 -4.47 -14.28
N SER A 635 8.55 -3.77 -14.09
CA SER A 635 9.08 -3.46 -12.77
C SER A 635 8.46 -2.16 -12.23
N PRO A 636 8.29 -2.02 -10.91
CA PRO A 636 7.87 -0.75 -10.32
C PRO A 636 8.90 0.35 -10.59
N ASP A 637 8.43 1.59 -10.74
CA ASP A 637 9.28 2.78 -10.76
C ASP A 637 9.89 3.06 -9.37
N PRO A 638 10.81 4.04 -9.21
CA PRO A 638 11.41 4.39 -7.92
C PRO A 638 10.41 4.84 -6.84
N SER A 639 9.17 5.15 -7.22
CA SER A 639 8.07 5.51 -6.32
C SER A 639 7.14 4.33 -6.01
N GLY A 640 7.43 3.14 -6.54
CA GLY A 640 6.64 1.92 -6.34
C GLY A 640 5.45 1.75 -7.29
N ASN A 641 5.28 2.61 -8.30
CA ASN A 641 4.18 2.51 -9.24
C ASN A 641 4.50 1.54 -10.38
N VAL A 642 3.51 0.74 -10.79
CA VAL A 642 3.63 -0.15 -11.96
C VAL A 642 2.74 0.37 -13.08
N ASN A 643 3.35 1.02 -14.08
CA ASN A 643 2.65 1.49 -15.27
C ASN A 643 2.47 0.37 -16.28
N LEU A 644 1.27 -0.21 -16.32
CA LEU A 644 0.93 -1.26 -17.28
C LEU A 644 0.70 -0.68 -18.68
N PRO A 645 1.19 -1.34 -19.75
CA PRO A 645 0.98 -0.90 -21.12
C PRO A 645 -0.50 -0.92 -21.50
N MET A 646 -0.92 0.05 -22.33
CA MET A 646 -2.28 0.11 -22.87
C MET A 646 -2.57 -1.14 -23.73
N GLN A 647 -3.77 -1.69 -23.59
CA GLN A 647 -4.21 -2.86 -24.33
C GLN A 647 -4.93 -2.48 -25.61
N THR A 648 -4.77 -3.30 -26.64
CA THR A 648 -5.55 -3.17 -27.88
C THR A 648 -6.93 -3.75 -27.65
N VAL A 649 -7.97 -2.92 -27.75
CA VAL A 649 -9.37 -3.34 -27.65
C VAL A 649 -10.10 -3.06 -28.95
N THR A 650 -11.05 -3.93 -29.30
CA THR A 650 -11.92 -3.74 -30.46
C THR A 650 -13.06 -2.79 -30.11
N LEU A 651 -13.16 -1.67 -30.84
CA LEU A 651 -14.15 -0.60 -30.61
C LEU A 651 -15.32 -0.68 -31.59
N GLY A 652 -15.18 -1.40 -32.69
CA GLY A 652 -16.20 -1.60 -33.71
C GLY A 652 -15.84 -2.76 -34.63
N TYR A 653 -16.81 -3.28 -35.37
CA TYR A 653 -16.61 -4.43 -36.27
C TYR A 653 -17.34 -4.23 -37.59
N ASP A 654 -16.59 -4.24 -38.70
CA ASP A 654 -17.15 -4.25 -40.05
C ASP A 654 -17.58 -5.69 -40.40
N PHE A 655 -18.89 -5.91 -40.34
CA PHE A 655 -19.51 -7.21 -40.61
C PHE A 655 -19.44 -7.61 -42.09
N ILE A 656 -19.25 -6.68 -43.03
CA ILE A 656 -19.15 -6.98 -44.46
C ILE A 656 -17.76 -7.52 -44.75
N ASN A 657 -16.73 -6.77 -44.33
CA ASN A 657 -15.33 -7.06 -44.64
C ASN A 657 -14.61 -7.95 -43.60
N LYS A 658 -15.31 -8.34 -42.53
CA LYS A 658 -14.78 -9.17 -41.42
C LYS A 658 -13.55 -8.54 -40.75
N LYS A 659 -13.58 -7.22 -40.54
CA LYS A 659 -12.44 -6.47 -39.97
C LYS A 659 -12.83 -5.73 -38.68
N PRO A 660 -12.14 -5.96 -37.56
CA PRO A 660 -12.31 -5.17 -36.34
C PRO A 660 -11.59 -3.82 -36.48
N THR A 661 -12.20 -2.78 -35.90
CA THR A 661 -11.57 -1.49 -35.64
C THR A 661 -11.02 -1.50 -34.23
N ASN A 662 -9.70 -1.34 -34.09
CA ASN A 662 -9.01 -1.45 -32.82
C ASN A 662 -8.57 -0.08 -32.28
N GLY A 663 -8.44 0.04 -30.96
CA GLY A 663 -7.84 1.19 -30.29
C GLY A 663 -7.16 0.83 -28.98
N SER A 664 -6.18 1.63 -28.54
CA SER A 664 -5.48 1.41 -27.27
C SER A 664 -6.27 1.97 -26.09
N ARG A 665 -6.49 1.18 -25.04
CA ARG A 665 -7.21 1.56 -23.81
C ARG A 665 -6.54 1.03 -22.55
N ALA A 666 -6.80 1.68 -21.42
CA ALA A 666 -6.39 1.23 -20.09
C ALA A 666 -7.26 0.07 -19.58
N PHE A 667 -6.71 -0.74 -18.67
CA PHE A 667 -7.30 -1.99 -18.16
C PHE A 667 -8.61 -1.88 -17.37
N SER A 668 -9.17 -0.69 -17.14
CA SER A 668 -10.19 -0.53 -16.09
C SER A 668 -11.64 -0.75 -16.52
N ASN A 669 -12.00 -0.80 -17.81
CA ASN A 669 -13.41 -0.70 -18.21
C ASN A 669 -13.85 -1.45 -19.49
N TYR A 670 -13.00 -2.29 -20.09
CA TYR A 670 -13.32 -2.92 -21.39
C TYR A 670 -13.05 -4.42 -21.35
N TRP A 671 -13.98 -5.20 -21.90
CA TRP A 671 -13.84 -6.64 -22.05
C TRP A 671 -13.04 -6.93 -23.32
N MET A 672 -11.98 -7.73 -23.21
CA MET A 672 -11.25 -8.23 -24.37
C MET A 672 -12.09 -9.35 -24.99
N VAL A 673 -12.57 -9.13 -26.21
CA VAL A 673 -13.34 -10.13 -26.96
C VAL A 673 -12.48 -10.69 -28.07
N ASP A 674 -12.42 -12.02 -28.16
CA ASP A 674 -11.65 -12.72 -29.18
C ASP A 674 -12.23 -12.47 -30.60
N GLN A 675 -11.36 -12.21 -31.57
CA GLN A 675 -11.74 -11.92 -32.95
C GLN A 675 -12.53 -13.08 -33.59
N GLN A 676 -12.25 -14.33 -33.22
CA GLN A 676 -12.95 -15.51 -33.72
C GLN A 676 -14.39 -15.58 -33.18
N VAL A 677 -14.60 -15.18 -31.92
CA VAL A 677 -15.94 -15.16 -31.30
C VAL A 677 -16.84 -14.11 -31.94
N LEU A 678 -16.30 -12.90 -32.20
CA LEU A 678 -17.04 -11.87 -32.94
C LEU A 678 -17.32 -12.27 -34.39
N GLY A 679 -16.40 -13.00 -35.03
CA GLY A 679 -16.59 -13.54 -36.38
C GLY A 679 -17.78 -14.50 -36.46
N GLN A 680 -17.95 -15.39 -35.48
CA GLN A 680 -19.07 -16.34 -35.44
C GLN A 680 -20.43 -15.65 -35.27
N ILE A 681 -20.50 -14.62 -34.42
CA ILE A 681 -21.73 -13.82 -34.23
C ILE A 681 -22.08 -13.05 -35.50
N ALA A 682 -21.08 -12.44 -36.16
CA ALA A 682 -21.29 -11.71 -37.41
C ALA A 682 -21.79 -12.61 -38.54
N ASP A 683 -21.26 -13.83 -38.65
CA ASP A 683 -21.72 -14.82 -39.64
C ASP A 683 -23.16 -15.29 -39.32
N HIS A 684 -23.53 -15.43 -38.04
CA HIS A 684 -24.91 -15.75 -37.65
C HIS A 684 -25.90 -14.62 -37.97
N ILE A 685 -25.53 -13.36 -37.72
CA ILE A 685 -26.36 -12.19 -38.06
C ILE A 685 -26.52 -12.05 -39.58
N ARG A 686 -25.46 -12.31 -40.35
CA ARG A 686 -25.53 -12.32 -41.83
C ARG A 686 -26.51 -13.39 -42.35
N ASN A 687 -26.58 -14.54 -41.68
CA ASN A 687 -27.54 -15.58 -42.02
C ASN A 687 -28.99 -15.22 -41.60
N LEU A 688 -29.16 -14.27 -40.68
CA LEU A 688 -30.47 -13.77 -40.23
C LEU A 688 -31.00 -12.59 -41.07
N SER A 689 -30.13 -11.83 -41.76
CA SER A 689 -30.54 -10.75 -42.68
C SER A 689 -31.05 -11.34 -44.01
N GLY A 690 -32.25 -11.90 -43.99
CA GLY A 690 -32.81 -12.79 -45.02
C GLY A 690 -33.21 -12.19 -46.37
N VAL A 691 -32.54 -11.15 -46.88
CA VAL A 691 -32.76 -10.67 -48.27
C VAL A 691 -31.44 -10.28 -48.92
N ILE A 692 -30.99 -11.08 -49.89
CA ILE A 692 -29.75 -10.85 -50.64
C ILE A 692 -30.08 -10.44 -52.08
N TRP A 693 -29.61 -9.28 -52.51
CA TRP A 693 -29.76 -8.81 -53.89
C TRP A 693 -28.74 -9.49 -54.82
N LYS A 694 -29.20 -10.10 -55.92
CA LYS A 694 -28.33 -10.72 -56.93
C LYS A 694 -28.79 -10.37 -58.34
N ASN A 695 -27.94 -9.67 -59.08
CA ASN A 695 -28.19 -9.27 -60.46
C ASN A 695 -27.44 -10.20 -61.43
N LYS A 696 -28.10 -10.66 -62.50
CA LYS A 696 -27.54 -11.54 -63.55
C LYS A 696 -26.78 -12.78 -63.05
N VAL A 697 -27.18 -13.33 -61.90
CA VAL A 697 -26.57 -14.55 -61.34
C VAL A 697 -27.23 -15.77 -61.96
N ASP A 698 -26.49 -16.85 -62.20
CA ASP A 698 -27.07 -18.14 -62.62
C ASP A 698 -27.84 -18.79 -61.47
N ALA A 699 -29.09 -19.19 -61.69
CA ALA A 699 -29.92 -19.87 -60.68
C ALA A 699 -29.26 -21.14 -60.11
N ASN A 700 -28.45 -21.85 -60.89
CA ASN A 700 -27.77 -23.08 -60.45
C ASN A 700 -26.67 -22.82 -59.42
N THR A 701 -26.16 -21.59 -59.35
CA THR A 701 -25.10 -21.19 -58.40
C THR A 701 -25.64 -20.77 -57.04
N LEU A 702 -26.94 -20.50 -56.94
CA LEU A 702 -27.60 -20.12 -55.70
C LEU A 702 -28.01 -21.36 -54.89
N THR A 703 -27.06 -21.91 -54.14
CA THR A 703 -27.25 -23.15 -53.35
C THR A 703 -27.47 -22.92 -51.86
N ASP A 704 -27.10 -21.74 -51.36
CA ASP A 704 -27.17 -21.44 -49.93
C ASP A 704 -28.61 -21.07 -49.54
N SER A 705 -29.04 -21.58 -48.38
CA SER A 705 -30.38 -21.29 -47.85
C SER A 705 -30.59 -19.79 -47.65
N GLY A 706 -31.68 -19.24 -48.19
CA GLY A 706 -32.00 -17.82 -48.08
C GLY A 706 -33.03 -17.35 -49.10
N SER A 707 -33.51 -16.12 -48.92
CA SER A 707 -34.38 -15.43 -49.89
C SER A 707 -33.55 -14.39 -50.66
N TYR A 708 -33.62 -14.47 -51.98
CA TYR A 708 -32.86 -13.64 -52.90
C TYR A 708 -33.79 -12.80 -53.74
N ILE A 709 -33.54 -11.50 -53.84
CA ILE A 709 -34.15 -10.66 -54.87
C ILE A 709 -33.26 -10.80 -56.11
N VAL A 710 -33.83 -11.36 -57.18
CA VAL A 710 -33.10 -11.71 -58.39
C VAL A 710 -33.60 -10.91 -59.58
N GLN A 711 -32.65 -10.47 -60.40
CA GLN A 711 -32.90 -9.92 -61.73
C GLN A 711 -32.21 -10.83 -62.75
N PRO A 712 -32.89 -11.86 -63.27
CA PRO A 712 -32.33 -12.85 -64.18
C PRO A 712 -31.94 -12.34 -65.57
N ASN A 713 -32.07 -11.05 -65.89
CA ASN A 713 -31.93 -10.48 -67.25
C ASN A 713 -30.70 -10.99 -68.04
N GLY A 714 -30.87 -12.08 -68.82
CA GLY A 714 -29.82 -12.76 -69.59
C GLY A 714 -29.01 -13.84 -68.82
N ALA A 715 -29.35 -14.08 -67.55
CA ALA A 715 -28.77 -15.13 -66.73
C ALA A 715 -29.40 -16.50 -67.04
N PRO A 716 -28.58 -17.57 -67.06
CA PRO A 716 -29.04 -18.90 -67.40
C PRO A 716 -29.83 -19.56 -66.24
N ASN A 717 -30.57 -20.62 -66.59
CA ASN A 717 -31.24 -21.55 -65.66
C ASN A 717 -32.41 -21.00 -64.82
N TYR A 718 -32.99 -19.86 -65.19
CA TYR A 718 -34.29 -19.43 -64.67
C TYR A 718 -35.45 -19.92 -65.54
N PRO A 719 -36.64 -20.17 -64.95
CA PRO A 719 -37.83 -20.54 -65.71
C PRO A 719 -38.51 -19.34 -66.39
N ALA A 720 -38.22 -18.10 -65.96
CA ALA A 720 -38.64 -16.86 -66.59
C ALA A 720 -37.56 -15.77 -66.41
N GLN A 721 -37.58 -14.74 -67.25
CA GLN A 721 -36.55 -13.69 -67.30
C GLN A 721 -36.94 -12.41 -66.55
N ASN A 722 -37.93 -12.49 -65.66
CA ASN A 722 -38.50 -11.35 -64.94
C ASN A 722 -37.79 -11.12 -63.61
N TRP A 723 -37.95 -9.92 -63.04
CA TRP A 723 -37.60 -9.71 -61.63
C TRP A 723 -38.44 -10.66 -60.76
N GLY A 724 -37.89 -11.06 -59.62
CA GLY A 724 -38.61 -11.92 -58.71
C GLY A 724 -37.85 -12.26 -57.45
N VAL A 725 -38.52 -13.04 -56.60
CA VAL A 725 -37.94 -13.61 -55.39
C VAL A 725 -37.60 -15.06 -55.65
N LEU A 726 -36.34 -15.43 -55.40
CA LEU A 726 -35.90 -16.82 -55.35
C LEU A 726 -35.68 -17.22 -53.89
N VAL A 727 -36.43 -18.20 -53.40
CA VAL A 727 -36.21 -18.82 -52.10
C VAL A 727 -35.44 -20.11 -52.32
N VAL A 728 -34.29 -20.23 -51.66
CA VAL A 728 -33.45 -21.43 -51.68
C VAL A 728 -33.50 -22.06 -50.28
N ASN A 729 -33.75 -23.36 -50.23
CA ASN A 729 -33.61 -24.16 -49.01
C ASN A 729 -32.68 -25.33 -49.32
N GLY A 730 -31.42 -25.18 -48.90
CA GLY A 730 -30.33 -26.09 -49.24
C GLY A 730 -29.56 -26.56 -48.02
N SER A 731 -29.37 -27.88 -47.93
CA SER A 731 -28.38 -28.52 -47.06
C SER A 731 -27.73 -29.69 -47.80
N GLY A 732 -26.43 -29.55 -48.13
CA GLY A 732 -25.66 -30.58 -48.80
C GLY A 732 -26.16 -30.92 -50.21
N SER A 733 -26.44 -32.20 -50.47
CA SER A 733 -26.80 -32.73 -51.80
C SER A 733 -28.28 -32.54 -52.18
N ARG A 734 -29.11 -32.01 -51.27
CA ARG A 734 -30.54 -31.76 -51.49
C ARG A 734 -30.86 -30.28 -51.33
N ILE A 735 -31.26 -29.64 -52.41
CA ILE A 735 -31.55 -28.20 -52.45
C ILE A 735 -32.86 -27.98 -53.17
N THR A 736 -33.79 -27.26 -52.54
CA THR A 736 -35.04 -26.83 -53.15
C THR A 736 -34.96 -25.36 -53.52
N GLN A 737 -35.47 -25.01 -54.69
CA GLN A 737 -35.62 -23.63 -55.12
C GLN A 737 -37.07 -23.35 -55.48
N THR A 738 -37.59 -22.23 -55.00
CA THR A 738 -38.90 -21.69 -55.36
C THR A 738 -38.70 -20.29 -55.92
N TYR A 739 -39.13 -20.06 -57.14
CA TYR A 739 -39.01 -18.78 -57.83
C TYR A 739 -40.39 -18.17 -58.06
N MET A 740 -40.58 -16.94 -57.59
CA MET A 740 -41.79 -16.15 -57.71
C MET A 740 -41.45 -14.93 -58.57
N ALA A 741 -41.93 -14.92 -59.82
CA ALA A 741 -41.74 -13.77 -60.70
C ALA A 741 -42.69 -12.63 -60.30
N ASP A 742 -42.20 -11.39 -60.33
CA ASP A 742 -42.96 -10.18 -59.96
C ASP A 742 -44.13 -9.88 -60.92
N ASN A 743 -44.18 -10.55 -62.08
CA ASN A 743 -45.25 -10.40 -63.05
C ASN A 743 -46.58 -11.06 -62.63
N GLY A 744 -46.66 -11.61 -61.42
CA GLY A 744 -47.91 -12.05 -60.78
C GLY A 744 -48.52 -13.35 -61.31
N ASN A 745 -47.95 -13.97 -62.35
CA ASN A 745 -48.65 -15.00 -63.11
C ASN A 745 -48.09 -16.42 -62.95
N SER A 746 -46.93 -16.63 -62.33
CA SER A 746 -46.33 -17.98 -62.27
C SER A 746 -45.35 -18.15 -61.10
N MET A 747 -45.62 -19.16 -60.26
CA MET A 747 -44.67 -19.69 -59.29
C MET A 747 -44.04 -20.97 -59.85
N TYR A 748 -42.72 -21.09 -59.71
CA TYR A 748 -41.97 -22.25 -60.15
C TYR A 748 -41.22 -22.85 -58.98
N TRP A 749 -41.06 -24.17 -58.99
CA TRP A 749 -40.18 -24.86 -58.06
C TRP A 749 -39.33 -25.91 -58.77
N ARG A 750 -38.16 -26.19 -58.19
CA ARG A 750 -37.31 -27.31 -58.59
C ARG A 750 -36.52 -27.82 -57.41
N ILE A 751 -35.89 -28.98 -57.60
CA ILE A 751 -35.02 -29.61 -56.61
C ILE A 751 -33.71 -30.06 -57.27
N LYS A 752 -32.59 -29.92 -56.56
CA LYS A 752 -31.32 -30.58 -56.83
C LYS A 752 -31.23 -31.83 -55.96
N VAL A 753 -30.95 -32.97 -56.58
CA VAL A 753 -30.72 -34.25 -55.89
C VAL A 753 -29.44 -34.85 -56.45
N ASP A 754 -28.54 -35.30 -55.59
CA ASP A 754 -27.26 -35.93 -55.97
C ASP A 754 -26.48 -35.10 -57.00
N ASN A 755 -26.32 -33.81 -56.68
CA ASN A 755 -25.68 -32.80 -57.50
C ASN A 755 -26.32 -32.47 -58.85
N THR A 756 -27.47 -33.05 -59.18
CA THR A 756 -28.16 -32.82 -60.46
C THR A 756 -29.42 -31.99 -60.26
N TRP A 757 -29.54 -30.86 -60.98
CA TRP A 757 -30.76 -30.05 -60.98
C TRP A 757 -31.87 -30.75 -61.78
N ARG A 758 -33.02 -30.94 -61.17
CA ARG A 758 -34.24 -31.34 -61.89
C ARG A 758 -34.81 -30.13 -62.64
N PRO A 759 -35.57 -30.36 -63.73
CA PRO A 759 -36.25 -29.29 -64.44
C PRO A 759 -37.18 -28.48 -63.54
N TRP A 760 -37.40 -27.21 -63.89
CA TRP A 760 -38.41 -26.36 -63.25
C TRP A 760 -39.81 -26.90 -63.50
N LYS A 761 -40.64 -26.89 -62.44
CA LYS A 761 -42.07 -27.21 -62.50
C LYS A 761 -42.87 -25.98 -62.08
N GLN A 762 -43.84 -25.60 -62.90
CA GLN A 762 -44.78 -24.54 -62.56
C GLN A 762 -45.83 -25.08 -61.58
N LEU A 763 -46.15 -24.32 -60.52
CA LEU A 763 -47.29 -24.59 -59.65
C LEU A 763 -48.58 -24.10 -60.32
N ILE A 764 -49.62 -24.92 -60.28
CA ILE A 764 -50.97 -24.66 -60.83
C ILE A 764 -51.55 -23.41 -60.16
N ASN A 765 -51.94 -22.40 -60.97
CA ASN A 765 -52.75 -21.26 -60.51
C ASN A 765 -54.24 -21.63 -60.55
N ALA A 766 -55.06 -20.94 -59.75
CA ALA A 766 -56.51 -21.18 -59.69
C ALA A 766 -57.22 -21.11 -61.06
N ASP A 767 -56.58 -20.49 -62.07
CA ASP A 767 -57.11 -20.30 -63.41
C ASP A 767 -57.12 -21.56 -64.31
N THR A 768 -56.56 -22.69 -63.84
CA THR A 768 -56.48 -23.94 -64.64
C THR A 768 -57.55 -24.99 -64.31
N VAL A 769 -58.41 -24.75 -63.33
CA VAL A 769 -59.66 -25.50 -63.11
C VAL A 769 -60.81 -24.49 -63.09
N ASN A 770 -61.32 -24.16 -64.27
CA ASN A 770 -62.29 -23.09 -64.50
C ASN A 770 -63.69 -23.45 -63.95
N LEU A 771 -63.89 -23.30 -62.64
CA LEU A 771 -65.16 -23.48 -61.94
C LEU A 771 -65.87 -22.13 -61.79
N ASN A 772 -66.34 -21.55 -62.89
CA ASN A 772 -67.22 -20.37 -62.82
C ASN A 772 -68.62 -20.69 -62.23
N GLY A 773 -68.83 -21.90 -61.71
CA GLY A 773 -70.07 -22.35 -61.09
C GLY A 773 -69.84 -23.41 -60.02
N PRO A 774 -70.89 -23.82 -59.30
CA PRO A 774 -70.76 -24.78 -58.22
C PRO A 774 -70.39 -26.17 -58.75
N LEU A 775 -69.58 -26.91 -57.98
CA LEU A 775 -69.27 -28.32 -58.28
C LEU A 775 -70.50 -29.23 -58.13
N PHE A 776 -71.51 -28.79 -57.38
CA PHE A 776 -72.76 -29.50 -57.15
C PHE A 776 -73.98 -28.57 -57.28
N HIS A 777 -75.02 -29.00 -58.00
CA HIS A 777 -76.27 -28.24 -58.14
C HIS A 777 -77.52 -29.10 -57.93
N MET A 778 -78.54 -28.56 -57.25
CA MET A 778 -79.86 -29.18 -57.15
C MET A 778 -80.82 -28.61 -58.19
N ALA A 779 -80.99 -29.33 -59.30
CA ALA A 779 -81.83 -28.91 -60.41
C ALA A 779 -83.32 -29.10 -60.05
N SER A 780 -84.07 -28.00 -59.93
CA SER A 780 -85.52 -28.04 -59.70
C SER A 780 -86.35 -27.98 -60.98
N ALA A 781 -85.69 -27.67 -62.10
CA ALA A 781 -86.24 -27.68 -63.45
C ALA A 781 -85.14 -28.11 -64.44
N GLY A 782 -85.51 -28.31 -65.71
CA GLY A 782 -84.56 -28.67 -66.77
C GLY A 782 -84.86 -27.92 -68.06
N ASN A 783 -85.24 -26.64 -67.98
CA ASN A 783 -85.67 -25.85 -69.15
C ASN A 783 -84.50 -25.13 -69.83
N ASN A 784 -83.48 -24.75 -69.08
CA ASN A 784 -82.32 -23.98 -69.57
C ASN A 784 -81.03 -24.43 -68.86
N TRP A 785 -79.85 -23.98 -69.35
CA TRP A 785 -78.57 -24.35 -68.72
C TRP A 785 -78.40 -23.82 -67.29
N GLY A 786 -79.02 -22.69 -66.95
CA GLY A 786 -79.08 -22.17 -65.59
C GLY A 786 -79.77 -23.12 -64.61
N ASP A 787 -80.87 -23.75 -65.03
CA ASP A 787 -81.59 -24.73 -64.19
C ASP A 787 -80.77 -26.00 -63.91
N ILE A 788 -79.88 -26.38 -64.83
CA ILE A 788 -79.11 -27.64 -64.77
C ILE A 788 -77.74 -27.42 -64.11
N LEU A 789 -77.04 -26.35 -64.49
CA LEU A 789 -75.67 -26.04 -64.06
C LEU A 789 -75.62 -25.13 -62.83
N GLY A 790 -76.71 -24.43 -62.51
CA GLY A 790 -76.72 -23.33 -61.54
C GLY A 790 -76.15 -22.02 -62.08
N PHE A 791 -75.75 -21.97 -63.36
CA PHE A 791 -75.26 -20.80 -64.07
C PHE A 791 -75.59 -20.88 -65.56
N GLY A 792 -75.64 -19.72 -66.24
CA GLY A 792 -75.97 -19.63 -67.66
C GLY A 792 -74.87 -20.15 -68.60
N ASN A 793 -75.06 -19.97 -69.91
CA ASN A 793 -74.20 -20.57 -70.94
C ASN A 793 -72.74 -20.03 -71.00
N ASN A 794 -72.42 -18.95 -70.28
CA ASN A 794 -71.21 -18.13 -70.48
C ASN A 794 -69.88 -18.77 -70.05
N SER A 795 -69.86 -20.01 -69.55
CA SER A 795 -68.69 -20.62 -68.93
C SER A 795 -68.49 -22.09 -69.30
N GLN A 796 -67.27 -22.58 -69.09
CA GLN A 796 -66.97 -24.01 -69.04
C GLN A 796 -67.70 -24.65 -67.85
N ALA A 797 -68.19 -25.87 -68.03
CA ALA A 797 -69.01 -26.57 -67.06
C ALA A 797 -68.48 -27.98 -66.82
N LEU A 798 -68.32 -28.31 -65.53
CA LEU A 798 -68.28 -29.68 -65.01
C LEU A 798 -69.00 -29.66 -63.67
N VAL A 799 -70.27 -30.05 -63.68
CA VAL A 799 -71.18 -29.92 -62.53
C VAL A 799 -71.82 -31.27 -62.25
N ALA A 800 -71.68 -31.76 -61.03
CA ALA A 800 -72.54 -32.84 -60.55
C ALA A 800 -73.91 -32.24 -60.21
N PHE A 801 -75.01 -32.85 -60.64
CA PHE A 801 -76.34 -32.36 -60.31
C PHE A 801 -77.25 -33.46 -59.80
N ARG A 802 -78.27 -33.05 -59.03
CA ARG A 802 -79.36 -33.93 -58.61
C ARG A 802 -80.71 -33.26 -58.90
N GLY A 803 -81.65 -33.99 -59.49
CA GLY A 803 -83.03 -33.56 -59.59
C GLY A 803 -83.64 -33.36 -58.19
N ASN A 804 -84.29 -32.23 -57.95
CA ASN A 804 -84.89 -31.92 -56.65
C ASN A 804 -86.41 -32.17 -56.61
N THR A 805 -86.92 -32.92 -57.58
CA THR A 805 -88.36 -33.17 -57.73
C THR A 805 -88.63 -34.66 -57.95
N ASN A 806 -89.80 -35.13 -57.53
CA ASN A 806 -90.28 -36.50 -57.78
C ASN A 806 -91.03 -36.64 -59.13
N LYS A 807 -91.18 -35.54 -59.87
CA LYS A 807 -91.87 -35.50 -61.18
C LYS A 807 -90.85 -35.48 -62.31
N ALA A 808 -91.26 -35.88 -63.52
CA ALA A 808 -90.44 -35.68 -64.70
C ALA A 808 -90.18 -34.19 -64.93
N MET A 809 -88.94 -33.85 -65.32
CA MET A 809 -88.58 -32.51 -65.75
C MET A 809 -88.52 -32.49 -67.29
N ASN A 810 -88.45 -31.30 -67.89
CA ASN A 810 -88.60 -31.17 -69.35
C ASN A 810 -87.47 -31.91 -70.11
N ASN A 811 -86.22 -31.49 -69.92
CA ASN A 811 -85.08 -32.19 -70.50
C ASN A 811 -84.46 -33.23 -69.57
N LEU A 812 -84.66 -33.10 -68.25
CA LEU A 812 -84.12 -34.03 -67.26
C LEU A 812 -85.16 -35.10 -66.84
N LEU A 813 -84.71 -36.27 -66.39
CA LEU A 813 -85.56 -37.36 -65.90
C LEU A 813 -86.40 -36.94 -64.68
N GLY A 814 -85.89 -36.04 -63.84
CA GLY A 814 -86.47 -35.79 -62.52
C GLY A 814 -86.43 -37.04 -61.64
N ASN A 815 -87.43 -37.24 -60.78
CA ASN A 815 -87.46 -38.36 -59.83
C ASN A 815 -86.16 -38.53 -59.02
N TYR A 816 -85.69 -37.44 -58.42
CA TYR A 816 -84.43 -37.39 -57.67
C TYR A 816 -83.19 -37.93 -58.40
N SER A 817 -83.18 -37.90 -59.75
CA SER A 817 -82.08 -38.37 -60.60
C SER A 817 -80.74 -37.75 -60.21
N ALA A 818 -79.66 -38.51 -60.40
CA ALA A 818 -78.29 -38.01 -60.22
C ALA A 818 -77.60 -37.98 -61.58
N GLY A 819 -76.86 -36.91 -61.86
CA GLY A 819 -76.19 -36.74 -63.14
C GLY A 819 -74.95 -35.87 -63.09
N VAL A 820 -74.27 -35.82 -64.23
CA VAL A 820 -73.16 -34.90 -64.50
C VAL A 820 -73.48 -34.11 -65.74
N ALA A 821 -73.27 -32.80 -65.67
CA ALA A 821 -73.37 -31.90 -66.80
C ALA A 821 -71.98 -31.35 -67.13
N PHE A 822 -71.66 -31.27 -68.42
CA PHE A 822 -70.33 -30.94 -68.93
C PHE A 822 -70.42 -30.12 -70.22
N GLY A 823 -69.34 -29.40 -70.55
CA GLY A 823 -69.21 -28.70 -71.82
C GLY A 823 -68.51 -27.35 -71.70
N GLY A 824 -68.37 -26.64 -72.82
CA GLY A 824 -67.65 -25.37 -72.88
C GLY A 824 -68.23 -24.44 -73.93
N ALA A 825 -68.08 -23.13 -73.70
CA ALA A 825 -68.62 -22.07 -74.56
C ALA A 825 -70.11 -22.31 -74.85
N ASP A 826 -70.51 -22.46 -76.11
CA ASP A 826 -71.93 -22.52 -76.48
C ASP A 826 -72.57 -23.91 -76.36
N THR A 827 -71.79 -24.98 -76.19
CA THR A 827 -72.28 -26.36 -76.22
C THR A 827 -72.16 -27.03 -74.86
N LYS A 828 -73.28 -27.59 -74.37
CA LYS A 828 -73.31 -28.37 -73.12
C LYS A 828 -74.04 -29.69 -73.33
N GLY A 829 -73.70 -30.65 -72.47
CA GLY A 829 -74.31 -31.97 -72.40
C GLY A 829 -74.52 -32.41 -70.95
N PHE A 830 -75.38 -33.39 -70.76
CA PHE A 830 -75.58 -34.04 -69.48
C PHE A 830 -75.83 -35.54 -69.63
N LEU A 831 -75.49 -36.29 -68.59
CA LEU A 831 -75.82 -37.69 -68.41
C LEU A 831 -76.39 -37.88 -67.01
N GLU A 832 -77.52 -38.57 -66.88
CA GLU A 832 -78.16 -38.80 -65.60
C GLU A 832 -78.79 -40.20 -65.48
N VAL A 833 -79.02 -40.62 -64.25
CA VAL A 833 -79.69 -41.87 -63.88
C VAL A 833 -80.78 -41.60 -62.85
N SER A 834 -81.94 -42.22 -63.02
CA SER A 834 -83.08 -42.09 -62.10
C SER A 834 -82.77 -42.70 -60.73
N TYR A 835 -83.34 -42.14 -59.65
CA TYR A 835 -83.18 -42.68 -58.29
C TYR A 835 -83.90 -44.02 -58.07
N GLY A 836 -85.13 -44.15 -58.61
CA GLY A 836 -86.01 -45.29 -58.33
C GLY A 836 -86.34 -46.17 -59.53
N ASN A 837 -86.10 -45.69 -60.75
CA ASN A 837 -86.43 -46.41 -61.98
C ASN A 837 -85.15 -46.87 -62.69
N HIS A 838 -85.22 -47.96 -63.45
CA HIS A 838 -84.14 -48.40 -64.34
C HIS A 838 -84.12 -47.53 -65.60
N THR A 839 -83.82 -46.24 -65.46
CA THR A 839 -83.78 -45.28 -66.59
C THR A 839 -82.55 -44.41 -66.46
N ALA A 840 -81.78 -44.31 -67.54
CA ALA A 840 -80.72 -43.31 -67.69
C ALA A 840 -81.01 -42.45 -68.93
N ARG A 841 -80.57 -41.20 -68.92
CA ARG A 841 -80.80 -40.24 -69.99
C ARG A 841 -79.51 -39.51 -70.32
N ILE A 842 -79.28 -39.31 -71.60
CA ILE A 842 -78.26 -38.41 -72.12
C ILE A 842 -78.96 -37.29 -72.88
N GLY A 843 -78.48 -36.06 -72.72
CA GLY A 843 -79.00 -34.93 -73.46
C GLY A 843 -77.96 -33.85 -73.70
N GLY A 844 -78.30 -32.92 -74.56
CA GLY A 844 -77.38 -31.86 -74.96
C GLY A 844 -78.07 -30.76 -75.75
N GLY A 845 -77.32 -29.70 -76.01
CA GLY A 845 -77.79 -28.59 -76.83
C GLY A 845 -76.78 -27.46 -76.91
N ASN A 846 -77.10 -26.54 -77.81
CA ASN A 846 -76.37 -25.28 -78.00
C ASN A 846 -77.27 -24.09 -77.61
N GLY A 847 -76.68 -22.92 -77.35
CA GLY A 847 -77.44 -21.75 -76.89
C GLY A 847 -77.85 -21.85 -75.42
N ASN A 848 -79.04 -21.36 -75.06
CA ASN A 848 -79.42 -21.18 -73.66
C ASN A 848 -80.09 -22.40 -72.99
N ALA A 849 -80.34 -23.50 -73.72
CA ALA A 849 -81.05 -24.67 -73.20
C ALA A 849 -80.61 -25.98 -73.90
N PRO A 850 -80.88 -27.14 -73.28
CA PRO A 850 -80.83 -28.41 -74.01
C PRO A 850 -81.83 -28.39 -75.17
N THR A 851 -81.42 -28.92 -76.32
CA THR A 851 -82.25 -29.00 -77.53
C THR A 851 -82.62 -30.44 -77.89
N TRP A 852 -81.98 -31.43 -77.27
CA TRP A 852 -82.29 -32.85 -77.46
C TRP A 852 -81.99 -33.65 -76.18
N HIS A 853 -82.70 -34.77 -76.01
CA HIS A 853 -82.39 -35.79 -75.02
C HIS A 853 -82.91 -37.16 -75.48
N GLU A 854 -82.25 -38.23 -75.06
CA GLU A 854 -82.65 -39.61 -75.32
C GLU A 854 -82.48 -40.48 -74.07
N ASP A 855 -83.42 -41.40 -73.87
CA ASP A 855 -83.33 -42.42 -72.81
C ASP A 855 -82.46 -43.58 -73.31
N ILE A 856 -81.51 -44.01 -72.47
CA ILE A 856 -80.56 -45.07 -72.78
C ILE A 856 -81.22 -46.42 -72.50
N ALA A 857 -81.31 -47.26 -73.53
CA ALA A 857 -81.81 -48.63 -73.40
C ALA A 857 -80.81 -49.53 -72.66
N TRP A 858 -81.31 -50.37 -71.76
CA TRP A 858 -80.49 -51.35 -71.05
C TRP A 858 -80.43 -52.69 -71.77
N LYS A 859 -79.46 -53.53 -71.38
CA LYS A 859 -79.35 -54.91 -71.85
C LYS A 859 -80.64 -55.71 -71.58
N SER A 860 -81.33 -55.45 -70.48
CA SER A 860 -82.62 -56.09 -70.14
C SER A 860 -83.71 -55.73 -71.15
N ASP A 861 -83.77 -54.48 -71.61
CA ASP A 861 -84.79 -54.02 -72.56
C ASP A 861 -84.56 -54.66 -73.93
N THR A 862 -83.29 -54.73 -74.35
CA THR A 862 -82.87 -55.43 -75.57
C THR A 862 -83.17 -56.93 -75.48
N ASN A 863 -82.92 -57.56 -74.34
CA ASN A 863 -83.25 -58.98 -74.11
C ASN A 863 -84.77 -59.23 -74.12
N ASN A 864 -85.56 -58.34 -73.54
CA ASN A 864 -87.03 -58.45 -73.54
C ASN A 864 -87.57 -58.38 -74.98
N LEU A 865 -87.12 -57.40 -75.76
CA LEU A 865 -87.45 -57.30 -77.19
C LEU A 865 -87.04 -58.56 -77.96
N GLN A 866 -85.84 -59.09 -77.73
CA GLN A 866 -85.38 -60.34 -78.36
C GLN A 866 -86.27 -61.53 -77.99
N ASN A 867 -86.71 -61.63 -76.73
CA ASN A 867 -87.60 -62.68 -76.25
C ASN A 867 -88.99 -62.58 -76.87
N GLN A 868 -89.55 -61.37 -76.96
CA GLN A 868 -90.83 -61.11 -77.62
C GLN A 868 -90.77 -61.48 -79.12
N LEU A 869 -89.70 -61.09 -79.81
CA LEU A 869 -89.47 -61.44 -81.20
C LEU A 869 -89.37 -62.96 -81.41
N ASN A 870 -88.65 -63.65 -80.51
CA ASN A 870 -88.54 -65.12 -80.54
C ASN A 870 -89.90 -65.79 -80.31
N ALA A 871 -90.72 -65.28 -79.38
CA ALA A 871 -92.06 -65.79 -79.12
C ALA A 871 -92.98 -65.61 -80.34
N LEU A 872 -92.96 -64.43 -80.96
CA LEU A 872 -93.72 -64.14 -82.17
C LEU A 872 -93.31 -65.09 -83.31
N ARG A 873 -92.00 -65.27 -83.53
CA ARG A 873 -91.46 -66.18 -84.55
C ARG A 873 -91.90 -67.62 -84.33
N ASN A 874 -91.95 -68.08 -83.08
CA ASN A 874 -92.43 -69.42 -82.74
C ASN A 874 -93.94 -69.58 -82.98
N GLN A 875 -94.73 -68.54 -82.68
CA GLN A 875 -96.17 -68.54 -82.95
C GLN A 875 -96.45 -68.64 -84.46
N THR A 876 -95.78 -67.82 -85.28
CA THR A 876 -95.90 -67.87 -86.75
C THR A 876 -95.47 -69.24 -87.31
N LYS A 877 -94.38 -69.82 -86.77
CA LYS A 877 -93.92 -71.16 -87.17
C LYS A 877 -94.97 -72.24 -86.87
N LYS A 878 -95.61 -72.19 -85.70
CA LYS A 878 -96.66 -73.15 -85.30
C LYS A 878 -97.86 -73.09 -86.23
N THR A 879 -98.34 -71.88 -86.55
CA THR A 879 -99.44 -71.67 -87.52
C THR A 879 -99.07 -72.26 -88.87
N TRP A 880 -97.89 -71.92 -89.41
CA TRP A 880 -97.43 -72.44 -90.70
C TRP A 880 -97.32 -73.97 -90.76
N THR A 881 -96.79 -74.61 -89.71
CA THR A 881 -96.73 -76.09 -89.66
C THR A 881 -98.11 -76.74 -89.57
N GLY A 882 -99.07 -76.12 -88.87
CA GLY A 882 -100.45 -76.60 -88.81
C GLY A 882 -101.13 -76.55 -90.17
N THR A 883 -101.04 -75.40 -90.85
CA THR A 883 -101.63 -75.22 -92.19
C THR A 883 -100.97 -76.13 -93.23
N MET A 884 -99.65 -76.35 -93.17
CA MET A 884 -98.94 -77.25 -94.08
C MET A 884 -99.29 -78.74 -93.83
N ALA A 885 -99.52 -79.14 -92.59
CA ALA A 885 -100.00 -80.49 -92.26
C ALA A 885 -101.43 -80.72 -92.78
N GLN A 886 -102.31 -79.73 -92.64
CA GLN A 886 -103.66 -79.77 -93.23
C GLN A 886 -103.61 -79.83 -94.76
N TYR A 887 -102.74 -79.03 -95.39
CA TYR A 887 -102.51 -79.03 -96.84
C TYR A 887 -102.04 -80.40 -97.36
N ASN A 888 -101.04 -81.01 -96.71
CA ASN A 888 -100.56 -82.36 -97.07
C ASN A 888 -101.63 -83.44 -96.89
N THR A 889 -102.56 -83.28 -95.95
CA THR A 889 -103.67 -84.23 -95.74
C THR A 889 -104.71 -84.15 -96.85
N ILE A 890 -104.88 -82.98 -97.50
CA ILE A 890 -105.78 -82.80 -98.65
C ILE A 890 -105.18 -83.41 -99.92
N GLY A 891 -103.86 -83.37 -100.10
CA GLY A 891 -103.19 -83.95 -101.28
C GLY A 891 -103.40 -85.46 -101.49
N ASN A 892 -103.87 -86.19 -100.46
CA ASN A 892 -104.16 -87.62 -100.52
C ASN A 892 -105.67 -87.96 -100.61
N LYS A 893 -106.55 -86.97 -100.80
CA LYS A 893 -108.01 -87.19 -100.92
C LYS A 893 -108.47 -87.10 -102.38
N ASP A 894 -109.64 -87.66 -102.69
CA ASP A 894 -110.14 -87.71 -104.06
C ASP A 894 -110.34 -86.32 -104.68
N GLY A 895 -110.17 -86.22 -106.00
CA GLY A 895 -110.26 -84.97 -106.74
C GLY A 895 -111.69 -84.49 -107.04
N ASN A 896 -112.72 -85.18 -106.56
CA ASN A 896 -114.12 -84.86 -106.87
C ASN A 896 -114.88 -84.23 -105.68
N THR A 897 -114.20 -83.95 -104.56
CA THR A 897 -114.78 -83.34 -103.37
C THR A 897 -114.04 -82.06 -102.98
N ILE A 898 -114.77 -80.96 -102.75
CA ILE A 898 -114.20 -79.70 -102.24
C ILE A 898 -113.97 -79.85 -100.73
N TYR A 899 -112.71 -79.77 -100.31
CA TYR A 899 -112.32 -79.72 -98.89
C TYR A 899 -112.00 -78.30 -98.47
N TYR A 900 -112.64 -77.83 -97.40
CA TYR A 900 -112.33 -76.55 -96.77
C TYR A 900 -111.33 -76.75 -95.64
N ILE A 901 -110.24 -75.97 -95.62
CA ILE A 901 -109.39 -75.82 -94.44
C ILE A 901 -110.05 -74.76 -93.57
N THR A 902 -110.55 -75.14 -92.41
CA THR A 902 -111.00 -74.18 -91.39
C THR A 902 -109.85 -73.89 -90.45
N ASP A 903 -109.47 -72.63 -90.34
CA ASP A 903 -108.54 -72.13 -89.31
C ASP A 903 -109.09 -72.32 -87.89
#